data_AF-A0A0M7B9N4-F1
#
_entry.id   AF-A0A0M7B9N4-F1
#
_cell.length_a   1.000
_cell.length_b   1.000
_cell.length_c   1.000
_cell.angle_alpha   90.00
_cell.angle_beta   90.00
_cell.angle_gamma   90.00
#
_symmetry.space_group_name_H-M   'P 1'
#
loop_
_entity.id
_entity.type
_entity.pdbx_description
1 polymer ?
#
loop_
_entity_poly.entity_id
_entity_poly.type
_entity_poly.pdbx_seq_one_letter_code
_entity_poly.pdbx_strand_id
1 'polypeptide(L)'
;MTSYNDPLLSDQWHLPMIGVVSAWNDYTGRGVTVGVFDDGLDYLHEDLQANFSRGLDLVDSGGRRWDAFPNYVGDPYNSGDVGRAHGTSVAGIIGAEANNGFGGVGIAHGATLGAVDIFDDVFVNGLDQAEALAHMASFDIASNSWGFVAAWDPDLDSGQNGTFGAWISTIYGDCVETGRDGLGAVVVQAAGNSARNAQATGEHTIRETISVAAVSRDGMVAGYSNYGTNILVCAPAASVTTDLTGGGGYSSGNYMTNFGGTSASTPVVSGVAALMLEANPMLGWRDVQAILALSAQQVGSNYGNAAQGSEQEAWRSNGAGNWNGGGVSFNESYGFGMVDALAAVRMAEAWTLFHDTPQTSANELTRTVANGQNRAIRDFETTAITMNVAANQAVEIEYVNVTVELSHTYVPDLVISLVSPTGQEFMLFDREQIADTAASSWSWTFGVTALRGEISAGAWTVKIADLAATDTGTVTDVRLDFHGSAVNADDVHHFTDDFLDFANVEPDRSIIEDTNGGTDWLNLAAVSGDVVLDMDETLEVDGTTWARIAPGQFEKVVTGSGGDVVTGNAGANVIHGMQGDDRLSGGAGADTIYGGLGNDILFGGDGDDVLFGGNSRQDGDDIIFGEGGNDRIYGGHGIDRLFGQNGNDFISGDVLYFGIRTAQAIDFAANLADAGAGGADDEAFIPYRPTGQFIWSLLDSALLSEINVQTGAGVFDVL
;
A
#
# COMPACT_ATOMS: atom_id res chain seq x y z
N MET A 1 -0.14 25.33 0.38
CA MET A 1 -0.18 24.84 1.77
C MET A 1 -1.35 25.47 2.51
N THR A 2 -2.37 24.66 2.75
CA THR A 2 -3.40 24.87 3.77
C THR A 2 -2.72 25.18 5.10
N SER A 3 -3.06 26.31 5.73
CA SER A 3 -2.50 26.68 7.02
C SER A 3 -3.30 26.01 8.13
N TYR A 4 -2.77 24.93 8.70
CA TYR A 4 -3.30 24.30 9.90
C TYR A 4 -3.14 25.21 11.12
N ASN A 5 -4.17 25.33 11.96
CA ASN A 5 -4.20 26.25 13.11
C ASN A 5 -4.10 25.53 14.47
N ASP A 6 -3.94 24.20 14.44
CA ASP A 6 -4.02 23.30 15.58
C ASP A 6 -2.76 23.44 16.47
N PRO A 7 -2.91 23.75 17.77
CA PRO A 7 -1.82 24.20 18.64
C PRO A 7 -0.73 23.15 18.92
N LEU A 8 -1.03 21.85 18.82
CA LEU A 8 -0.08 20.76 19.06
C LEU A 8 0.51 20.18 17.77
N LEU A 9 0.10 20.66 16.60
CA LEU A 9 0.60 20.16 15.32
C LEU A 9 2.14 20.22 15.23
N SER A 10 2.75 21.30 15.72
CA SER A 10 4.21 21.45 15.72
C SER A 10 4.93 20.47 16.64
N ASP A 11 4.22 19.86 17.60
CA ASP A 11 4.76 18.86 18.53
C ASP A 11 4.60 17.42 17.98
N GLN A 12 3.76 17.22 16.96
CA GLN A 12 3.54 15.95 16.27
C GLN A 12 4.68 15.59 15.30
N TRP A 13 5.83 15.29 15.89
CA TRP A 13 7.07 14.93 15.18
C TRP A 13 6.96 13.74 14.22
N HIS A 14 5.96 12.87 14.39
CA HIS A 14 5.76 11.69 13.57
C HIS A 14 5.25 12.03 12.16
N LEU A 15 4.48 13.12 12.01
CA LEU A 15 3.89 13.52 10.72
C LEU A 15 4.95 13.81 9.64
N PRO A 16 5.99 14.64 9.88
CA PRO A 16 7.02 14.87 8.86
C PRO A 16 7.87 13.62 8.57
N MET A 17 7.94 12.64 9.49
CA MET A 17 8.72 11.41 9.24
C MET A 17 8.07 10.50 8.20
N ILE A 18 6.75 10.56 8.04
CA ILE A 18 6.01 9.71 7.10
C ILE A 18 5.56 10.46 5.84
N GLY A 19 6.05 11.68 5.59
CA GLY A 19 5.70 12.44 4.39
C GLY A 19 4.23 12.90 4.26
N VAL A 20 3.39 12.71 5.30
CA VAL A 20 1.93 12.90 5.21
C VAL A 20 1.49 14.33 4.87
N VAL A 21 2.27 15.33 5.24
CA VAL A 21 1.93 16.75 4.99
C VAL A 21 1.79 17.04 3.49
N SER A 22 2.57 16.34 2.65
CA SER A 22 2.46 16.46 1.19
C SER A 22 1.21 15.72 0.68
N ALA A 23 0.91 14.54 1.21
CA ALA A 23 -0.28 13.77 0.86
C ALA A 23 -1.59 14.51 1.19
N TRP A 24 -1.61 15.31 2.26
CA TRP A 24 -2.76 16.14 2.66
C TRP A 24 -3.17 17.23 1.68
N ASN A 25 -2.36 17.53 0.67
CA ASN A 25 -2.81 18.42 -0.41
C ASN A 25 -3.96 17.78 -1.20
N ASP A 26 -3.98 16.45 -1.27
CA ASP A 26 -4.89 15.69 -2.13
C ASP A 26 -5.86 14.83 -1.32
N TYR A 27 -5.38 14.16 -0.26
CA TYR A 27 -6.13 13.17 0.50
C TYR A 27 -6.07 13.41 1.99
N THR A 28 -7.22 13.26 2.66
CA THR A 28 -7.37 13.46 4.11
C THR A 28 -8.06 12.28 4.80
N GLY A 29 -8.36 11.21 4.08
CA GLY A 29 -9.11 10.02 4.50
C GLY A 29 -10.62 10.11 4.24
N ARG A 30 -11.10 11.06 3.44
CA ARG A 30 -12.55 11.27 3.27
C ARG A 30 -13.23 10.09 2.61
N GLY A 31 -14.44 9.80 3.07
CA GLY A 31 -15.22 8.67 2.57
C GLY A 31 -14.75 7.30 3.08
N VAL A 32 -13.67 7.25 3.86
CA VAL A 32 -13.15 6.03 4.48
C VAL A 32 -13.58 5.94 5.93
N THR A 33 -13.97 4.75 6.37
CA THR A 33 -14.35 4.44 7.75
C THR A 33 -13.25 3.68 8.49
N VAL A 34 -12.88 4.15 9.68
CA VAL A 34 -11.86 3.49 10.52
C VAL A 34 -12.45 3.13 11.87
N GLY A 35 -12.47 1.83 12.18
CA GLY A 35 -12.91 1.29 13.47
C GLY A 35 -11.76 1.11 14.44
N VAL A 36 -11.86 1.71 15.63
CA VAL A 36 -10.91 1.52 16.73
C VAL A 36 -11.41 0.41 17.66
N PHE A 37 -10.70 -0.72 17.71
CA PHE A 37 -11.05 -1.88 18.54
C PHE A 37 -10.15 -1.87 19.77
N ASP A 38 -10.64 -1.34 20.88
CA ASP A 38 -9.82 -1.00 22.05
C ASP A 38 -10.66 -0.90 23.35
N ASP A 39 -10.25 -0.07 24.32
CA ASP A 39 -10.93 0.18 25.61
C ASP A 39 -12.03 1.26 25.55
N GLY A 40 -12.57 1.48 24.35
CA GLY A 40 -13.53 2.54 24.04
C GLY A 40 -12.89 3.83 23.51
N LEU A 41 -13.73 4.76 23.07
CA LEU A 41 -13.33 6.02 22.46
C LEU A 41 -14.22 7.16 22.98
N ASP A 42 -13.63 8.16 23.63
CA ASP A 42 -14.33 9.38 24.05
C ASP A 42 -14.74 10.21 22.83
N TYR A 43 -15.83 9.82 22.18
CA TYR A 43 -16.34 10.48 20.98
C TYR A 43 -16.94 11.86 21.29
N LEU A 44 -16.97 12.30 22.56
CA LEU A 44 -17.34 13.66 22.95
C LEU A 44 -16.11 14.57 23.05
N HIS A 45 -14.90 14.02 22.87
CA HIS A 45 -13.67 14.77 22.81
C HIS A 45 -13.75 15.84 21.72
N GLU A 46 -13.30 17.06 22.04
CA GLU A 46 -13.43 18.23 21.17
C GLU A 46 -12.80 18.03 19.79
N ASP A 47 -11.76 17.20 19.74
CA ASP A 47 -10.98 16.86 18.55
C ASP A 47 -11.45 15.60 17.79
N LEU A 48 -12.43 14.85 18.33
CA LEU A 48 -12.91 13.58 17.74
C LEU A 48 -14.40 13.61 17.37
N GLN A 49 -15.19 14.44 18.05
CA GLN A 49 -16.65 14.48 17.91
C GLN A 49 -17.15 14.75 16.50
N ALA A 50 -16.38 15.49 15.68
CA ALA A 50 -16.76 15.84 14.32
C ALA A 50 -16.59 14.66 13.35
N ASN A 51 -15.59 13.81 13.60
CA ASN A 51 -15.24 12.67 12.77
C ASN A 51 -15.88 11.36 13.25
N PHE A 52 -16.36 11.29 14.50
CA PHE A 52 -16.98 10.08 15.02
C PHE A 52 -18.44 9.89 14.57
N SER A 53 -18.79 8.67 14.16
CA SER A 53 -20.16 8.29 13.77
C SER A 53 -20.73 7.18 14.65
N ARG A 54 -21.72 7.55 15.50
CA ARG A 54 -22.57 6.58 16.22
C ARG A 54 -23.38 5.67 15.29
N GLY A 55 -23.47 6.00 14.00
CA GLY A 55 -24.07 5.12 12.99
C GLY A 55 -23.32 3.80 12.83
N LEU A 56 -22.03 3.78 13.17
CA LEU A 56 -21.12 2.64 13.07
C LEU A 56 -21.04 1.80 14.36
N ASP A 57 -21.77 2.17 15.42
CA ASP A 57 -21.83 1.36 16.64
C ASP A 57 -22.25 -0.08 16.34
N LEU A 58 -21.61 -1.04 17.01
CA LEU A 58 -21.98 -2.44 16.96
C LEU A 58 -23.42 -2.65 17.43
N VAL A 59 -24.20 -3.39 16.62
CA VAL A 59 -25.52 -3.91 17.01
C VAL A 59 -25.45 -5.42 16.98
N ASP A 60 -25.59 -6.04 18.15
CA ASP A 60 -25.47 -7.50 18.28
C ASP A 60 -26.67 -8.24 17.65
N SER A 61 -26.57 -9.57 17.54
CA SER A 61 -27.66 -10.41 17.02
C SER A 61 -28.96 -10.33 17.84
N GLY A 62 -28.87 -9.87 19.10
CA GLY A 62 -30.02 -9.56 19.96
C GLY A 62 -30.68 -8.21 19.67
N GLY A 63 -30.11 -7.40 18.79
CA GLY A 63 -30.56 -6.05 18.44
C GLY A 63 -30.16 -4.98 19.46
N ARG A 64 -29.28 -5.29 20.42
CA ARG A 64 -28.74 -4.31 21.35
C ARG A 64 -27.60 -3.56 20.66
N ARG A 65 -27.72 -2.23 20.67
CA ARG A 65 -26.63 -1.33 20.28
C ARG A 65 -25.66 -1.19 21.46
N TRP A 66 -24.39 -1.39 21.19
CA TRP A 66 -23.30 -1.21 22.14
C TRP A 66 -22.74 0.21 22.03
N ASP A 67 -22.41 0.78 23.18
CA ASP A 67 -21.96 2.16 23.26
C ASP A 67 -20.44 2.17 23.36
N ALA A 68 -19.77 2.70 22.34
CA ALA A 68 -18.32 2.73 22.28
C ALA A 68 -17.66 3.75 23.23
N PHE A 69 -18.44 4.48 24.03
CA PHE A 69 -17.89 5.39 25.03
C PHE A 69 -17.15 4.61 26.13
N PRO A 70 -15.95 5.04 26.58
CA PRO A 70 -15.21 4.35 27.62
C PRO A 70 -16.00 4.34 28.94
N ASN A 71 -16.35 3.15 29.44
CA ASN A 71 -17.30 3.00 30.54
C ASN A 71 -16.66 2.44 31.81
N TYR A 72 -16.73 3.19 32.93
CA TYR A 72 -16.19 2.73 34.22
C TYR A 72 -17.02 1.61 34.87
N VAL A 73 -16.68 0.36 34.56
CA VAL A 73 -17.18 -0.82 35.30
C VAL A 73 -15.99 -1.57 35.89
N GLY A 74 -16.06 -1.98 37.15
CA GLY A 74 -14.92 -2.47 37.94
C GLY A 74 -14.24 -3.70 37.36
N ASP A 75 -13.29 -3.48 36.44
CA ASP A 75 -12.48 -4.50 35.82
C ASP A 75 -11.62 -5.21 36.89
N PRO A 76 -11.80 -6.53 37.08
CA PRO A 76 -10.98 -7.30 38.01
C PRO A 76 -9.56 -7.60 37.49
N TYR A 77 -9.26 -7.38 36.20
CA TYR A 77 -7.98 -7.69 35.58
C TYR A 77 -7.01 -6.51 35.47
N ASN A 78 -7.49 -5.26 35.47
CA ASN A 78 -6.65 -4.08 35.36
C ASN A 78 -6.87 -3.06 36.50
N SER A 79 -6.50 -3.44 37.73
CA SER A 79 -6.67 -2.60 38.92
C SER A 79 -5.57 -1.55 39.16
N GLY A 80 -4.74 -1.25 38.15
CA GLY A 80 -3.53 -0.44 38.31
C GLY A 80 -3.22 0.62 37.24
N ASP A 81 -3.75 0.49 36.01
CA ASP A 81 -3.52 1.47 34.95
C ASP A 81 -4.67 2.46 34.80
N VAL A 82 -4.36 3.63 34.23
CA VAL A 82 -5.26 4.68 33.71
C VAL A 82 -6.15 4.19 32.54
N GLY A 83 -6.55 2.91 32.58
CA GLY A 83 -6.80 2.02 31.44
C GLY A 83 -8.15 2.12 30.76
N ARG A 84 -8.56 3.33 30.37
CA ARG A 84 -9.71 3.57 29.48
C ARG A 84 -9.47 4.68 28.46
N ALA A 85 -8.23 5.16 28.39
CA ALA A 85 -7.83 6.29 27.55
C ALA A 85 -7.10 5.83 26.29
N HIS A 86 -6.82 4.53 26.17
CA HIS A 86 -5.96 4.00 25.14
C HIS A 86 -6.60 4.14 23.76
N GLY A 87 -7.85 3.67 23.60
CA GLY A 87 -8.61 3.81 22.36
C GLY A 87 -8.86 5.26 21.96
N THR A 88 -9.05 6.16 22.94
CA THR A 88 -9.14 7.61 22.67
C THR A 88 -7.83 8.17 22.12
N SER A 89 -6.68 7.74 22.66
CA SER A 89 -5.36 8.17 22.18
C SER A 89 -5.03 7.60 20.80
N VAL A 90 -5.42 6.35 20.54
CA VAL A 90 -5.32 5.70 19.22
C VAL A 90 -6.14 6.46 18.19
N ALA A 91 -7.38 6.81 18.51
CA ALA A 91 -8.29 7.54 17.63
C ALA A 91 -7.76 8.92 17.22
N GLY A 92 -7.11 9.66 18.14
CA GLY A 92 -6.52 10.96 17.83
C GLY A 92 -5.39 10.90 16.80
N ILE A 93 -4.58 9.85 16.82
CA ILE A 93 -3.51 9.66 15.82
C ILE A 93 -4.12 9.41 14.44
N ILE A 94 -5.22 8.65 14.38
CA ILE A 94 -5.92 8.34 13.13
C ILE A 94 -6.63 9.57 12.60
N GLY A 95 -7.52 10.17 13.37
CA GLY A 95 -8.55 11.07 12.85
C GLY A 95 -8.93 12.23 13.76
N ALA A 96 -8.01 12.76 14.57
CA ALA A 96 -8.20 14.08 15.18
C ALA A 96 -8.50 15.13 14.09
N GLU A 97 -9.53 15.95 14.32
CA GLU A 97 -10.01 16.94 13.36
C GLU A 97 -8.96 18.03 13.10
N ALA A 98 -8.80 18.41 11.84
CA ALA A 98 -7.88 19.49 11.46
C ALA A 98 -8.57 20.87 11.47
N ASN A 99 -7.79 21.91 11.74
CA ASN A 99 -8.20 23.32 11.66
C ASN A 99 -9.31 23.75 12.62
N ASN A 100 -9.50 23.03 13.73
CA ASN A 100 -10.54 23.34 14.72
C ASN A 100 -10.03 24.23 15.86
N GLY A 101 -8.71 24.47 15.94
CA GLY A 101 -8.07 25.29 16.97
C GLY A 101 -7.82 24.56 18.30
N PHE A 102 -7.96 23.23 18.30
CA PHE A 102 -7.71 22.34 19.42
C PHE A 102 -6.63 21.31 19.06
N GLY A 103 -6.04 20.68 20.07
CA GLY A 103 -5.24 19.48 19.85
C GLY A 103 -4.18 19.51 18.75
N GLY A 104 -4.04 18.36 18.10
CA GLY A 104 -3.17 18.13 16.96
C GLY A 104 -4.02 17.81 15.72
N VAL A 105 -3.45 17.10 14.76
CA VAL A 105 -4.13 16.67 13.54
C VAL A 105 -3.93 15.16 13.35
N GLY A 106 -5.01 14.44 13.07
CA GLY A 106 -4.93 13.02 12.73
C GLY A 106 -4.37 12.81 11.33
N ILE A 107 -3.72 11.67 11.08
CA ILE A 107 -3.16 11.33 9.77
C ILE A 107 -4.24 11.30 8.68
N ALA A 108 -5.40 10.78 9.01
CA ALA A 108 -6.61 10.77 8.19
C ALA A 108 -7.70 11.63 8.85
N HIS A 109 -7.40 12.92 9.06
CA HIS A 109 -8.28 13.88 9.74
C HIS A 109 -9.64 14.15 9.06
N GLY A 110 -9.87 13.60 7.87
CA GLY A 110 -11.15 13.61 7.13
C GLY A 110 -11.89 12.26 7.14
N ALA A 111 -11.33 11.22 7.75
CA ALA A 111 -11.97 9.91 7.88
C ALA A 111 -13.11 9.91 8.89
N THR A 112 -14.06 8.99 8.70
CA THR A 112 -15.13 8.75 9.69
C THR A 112 -14.67 7.68 10.69
N LEU A 113 -14.64 8.03 11.97
CA LEU A 113 -14.27 7.12 13.04
C LEU A 113 -15.49 6.37 13.58
N GLY A 114 -15.28 5.09 13.91
CA GLY A 114 -16.12 4.34 14.84
C GLY A 114 -15.24 3.60 15.83
N ALA A 115 -15.85 2.94 16.82
CA ALA A 115 -15.11 2.19 17.82
C ALA A 115 -15.91 1.02 18.38
N VAL A 116 -15.19 0.05 18.93
CA VAL A 116 -15.73 -1.08 19.70
C VAL A 116 -14.91 -1.19 20.97
N ASP A 117 -15.59 -1.16 22.12
CA ASP A 117 -14.98 -1.39 23.44
C ASP A 117 -14.83 -2.90 23.67
N ILE A 118 -13.78 -3.49 23.11
CA ILE A 118 -13.55 -4.94 23.16
C ILE A 118 -13.07 -5.42 24.53
N PHE A 119 -12.65 -4.51 25.42
CA PHE A 119 -12.16 -4.88 26.74
C PHE A 119 -13.27 -4.87 27.78
N ASP A 120 -14.00 -3.77 27.94
CA ASP A 120 -15.06 -3.73 28.94
C ASP A 120 -16.33 -4.39 28.43
N ASP A 121 -16.76 -4.13 27.20
CA ASP A 121 -18.04 -4.64 26.77
C ASP A 121 -18.04 -6.16 26.65
N VAL A 122 -16.95 -6.75 26.16
CA VAL A 122 -16.80 -8.21 26.07
C VAL A 122 -16.59 -8.85 27.44
N PHE A 123 -15.54 -8.43 28.17
CA PHE A 123 -15.12 -9.15 29.38
C PHE A 123 -15.90 -8.75 30.64
N VAL A 124 -16.62 -7.62 30.62
CA VAL A 124 -17.36 -7.10 31.78
C VAL A 124 -18.87 -7.00 31.51
N ASN A 125 -19.29 -6.49 30.36
CA ASN A 125 -20.70 -6.15 30.11
C ASN A 125 -21.48 -7.19 29.28
N GLY A 126 -20.79 -8.24 28.81
CA GLY A 126 -21.37 -9.43 28.20
C GLY A 126 -21.65 -9.34 26.70
N LEU A 127 -20.90 -8.50 25.97
CA LEU A 127 -20.83 -8.54 24.50
C LEU A 127 -20.15 -9.86 24.09
N ASP A 128 -20.68 -10.50 23.06
CA ASP A 128 -20.05 -11.70 22.52
C ASP A 128 -18.75 -11.33 21.79
N GLN A 129 -17.66 -12.03 22.13
CA GLN A 129 -16.34 -11.73 21.57
C GLN A 129 -16.28 -11.97 20.05
N ALA A 130 -17.01 -12.97 19.53
CA ALA A 130 -17.05 -13.24 18.10
C ALA A 130 -17.76 -12.11 17.36
N GLU A 131 -18.90 -11.64 17.88
CA GLU A 131 -19.63 -10.50 17.31
C GLU A 131 -18.79 -9.21 17.37
N ALA A 132 -18.08 -8.98 18.48
CA ALA A 132 -17.17 -7.85 18.62
C ALA A 132 -16.10 -7.83 17.53
N LEU A 133 -15.38 -8.95 17.35
CA LEU A 133 -14.32 -9.05 16.35
C LEU A 133 -14.86 -9.08 14.91
N ALA A 134 -15.97 -9.76 14.66
CA ALA A 134 -16.59 -9.82 13.33
C ALA A 134 -17.10 -8.44 12.85
N HIS A 135 -17.36 -7.51 13.77
CA HIS A 135 -17.74 -6.13 13.43
C HIS A 135 -16.62 -5.35 12.73
N MET A 136 -15.37 -5.84 12.71
CA MET A 136 -14.30 -5.29 11.87
C MET A 136 -14.70 -5.22 10.39
N ALA A 137 -15.47 -6.19 9.90
CA ALA A 137 -15.96 -6.23 8.52
C ALA A 137 -16.89 -5.07 8.14
N SER A 138 -17.41 -4.32 9.12
CA SER A 138 -18.28 -3.16 8.90
C SER A 138 -17.53 -1.85 8.64
N PHE A 139 -16.21 -1.86 8.78
CA PHE A 139 -15.32 -0.73 8.52
C PHE A 139 -14.48 -1.00 7.27
N ASP A 140 -13.99 0.07 6.66
CA ASP A 140 -12.95 -0.07 5.65
C ASP A 140 -11.64 -0.55 6.28
N ILE A 141 -11.32 0.01 7.45
CA ILE A 141 -10.10 -0.29 8.22
C ILE A 141 -10.45 -0.60 9.67
N ALA A 142 -9.89 -1.69 10.21
CA ALA A 142 -9.94 -2.03 11.62
C ALA A 142 -8.55 -1.85 12.26
N SER A 143 -8.44 -0.95 13.23
CA SER A 143 -7.20 -0.65 13.96
C SER A 143 -7.19 -1.37 15.31
N ASN A 144 -6.27 -2.32 15.46
CA ASN A 144 -6.10 -3.15 16.65
C ASN A 144 -4.76 -2.86 17.34
N SER A 145 -4.79 -1.94 18.31
CA SER A 145 -3.60 -1.51 19.06
C SER A 145 -3.35 -2.34 20.33
N TRP A 146 -3.71 -3.62 20.29
CA TRP A 146 -3.63 -4.59 21.39
C TRP A 146 -2.97 -5.89 20.91
N GLY A 147 -2.75 -6.85 21.80
CA GLY A 147 -2.18 -8.14 21.46
C GLY A 147 -1.87 -8.97 22.70
N PHE A 148 -1.53 -10.25 22.51
CA PHE A 148 -1.12 -11.11 23.61
C PHE A 148 0.39 -10.98 23.86
N VAL A 149 0.81 -11.39 25.05
CA VAL A 149 2.24 -11.42 25.37
C VAL A 149 2.90 -12.56 24.60
N ALA A 150 3.93 -12.24 23.82
CA ALA A 150 4.81 -13.18 23.11
C ALA A 150 5.38 -14.27 24.04
N ALA A 151 4.74 -15.46 24.05
CA ALA A 151 5.01 -16.53 25.03
C ALA A 151 4.98 -17.96 24.46
N TRP A 152 4.69 -18.16 23.18
CA TRP A 152 4.57 -19.48 22.53
C TRP A 152 3.58 -20.39 23.27
N ASP A 153 2.41 -19.84 23.62
CA ASP A 153 1.31 -20.61 24.20
C ASP A 153 0.63 -21.42 23.10
N PRO A 154 0.59 -22.76 23.17
CA PRO A 154 -0.05 -23.59 22.15
C PRO A 154 -1.52 -23.23 21.86
N ASP A 155 -2.25 -22.65 22.82
CA ASP A 155 -3.62 -22.18 22.57
C ASP A 155 -3.67 -20.92 21.69
N LEU A 156 -2.54 -20.26 21.49
CA LEU A 156 -2.39 -19.12 20.58
C LEU A 156 -1.83 -19.52 19.22
N ASP A 157 -1.61 -20.80 18.88
CA ASP A 157 -1.21 -21.20 17.52
C ASP A 157 -2.37 -20.92 16.54
N SER A 158 -2.11 -20.16 15.46
CA SER A 158 -3.12 -19.82 14.45
C SER A 158 -3.43 -20.97 13.48
N GLY A 159 -2.52 -21.92 13.30
CA GLY A 159 -2.69 -23.00 12.32
C GLY A 159 -3.24 -24.31 12.88
N GLN A 160 -3.45 -24.41 14.21
CA GLN A 160 -3.95 -25.61 14.87
C GLN A 160 -5.45 -25.52 15.16
N ASN A 161 -6.26 -26.36 14.50
CA ASN A 161 -7.71 -26.39 14.73
C ASN A 161 -8.08 -26.59 16.21
N GLY A 162 -8.95 -25.72 16.71
CA GLY A 162 -9.50 -25.78 18.07
C GLY A 162 -8.72 -24.99 19.11
N THR A 163 -7.61 -24.33 18.73
CA THR A 163 -6.95 -23.32 19.54
C THR A 163 -7.70 -21.99 19.47
N PHE A 164 -7.47 -21.13 20.45
CA PHE A 164 -7.95 -19.75 20.42
C PHE A 164 -7.35 -18.93 19.27
N GLY A 165 -6.05 -19.13 18.96
CA GLY A 165 -5.39 -18.48 17.82
C GLY A 165 -6.06 -18.80 16.48
N ALA A 166 -6.38 -20.06 16.21
CA ALA A 166 -7.07 -20.48 14.99
C ALA A 166 -8.51 -19.94 14.91
N TRP A 167 -9.17 -19.78 16.06
CA TRP A 167 -10.49 -19.16 16.13
C TRP A 167 -10.46 -17.67 15.75
N ILE A 168 -9.49 -16.90 16.26
CA ILE A 168 -9.29 -15.50 15.84
C ILE A 168 -8.96 -15.42 14.34
N SER A 169 -8.04 -16.27 13.86
CA SER A 169 -7.65 -16.32 12.45
C SER A 169 -8.86 -16.55 11.53
N THR A 170 -9.80 -17.41 11.93
CA THR A 170 -11.04 -17.63 11.18
C THR A 170 -11.89 -16.36 11.08
N ILE A 171 -12.10 -15.65 12.19
CA ILE A 171 -12.90 -14.41 12.19
C ILE A 171 -12.24 -13.33 11.33
N TYR A 172 -10.92 -13.20 11.40
CA TYR A 172 -10.17 -12.23 10.61
C TYR A 172 -10.25 -12.57 9.12
N GLY A 173 -10.14 -13.85 8.76
CA GLY A 173 -10.39 -14.36 7.42
C GLY A 173 -11.77 -13.97 6.88
N ASP A 174 -12.82 -14.18 7.68
CA ASP A 174 -14.19 -13.80 7.31
C ASP A 174 -14.31 -12.27 7.10
N CYS A 175 -13.62 -11.45 7.90
CA CYS A 175 -13.64 -9.99 7.78
C CYS A 175 -12.99 -9.50 6.48
N VAL A 176 -11.86 -10.08 6.08
CA VAL A 176 -11.20 -9.72 4.82
C VAL A 176 -11.85 -10.38 3.59
N GLU A 177 -12.65 -11.42 3.78
CA GLU A 177 -13.46 -11.99 2.69
C GLU A 177 -14.73 -11.17 2.42
N THR A 178 -15.39 -10.66 3.47
CA THR A 178 -16.73 -10.07 3.35
C THR A 178 -16.75 -8.54 3.46
N GLY A 179 -15.77 -7.94 4.11
CA GLY A 179 -15.68 -6.48 4.28
C GLY A 179 -15.58 -5.75 2.95
N ARG A 180 -16.06 -4.50 2.91
CA ARG A 180 -15.95 -3.61 1.74
C ARG A 180 -16.45 -4.26 0.43
N ASP A 181 -17.63 -4.88 0.48
CA ASP A 181 -18.25 -5.59 -0.65
C ASP A 181 -17.35 -6.67 -1.30
N GLY A 182 -16.50 -7.32 -0.50
CA GLY A 182 -15.58 -8.37 -0.95
C GLY A 182 -14.18 -7.89 -1.34
N LEU A 183 -13.90 -6.58 -1.27
CA LEU A 183 -12.53 -6.06 -1.32
C LEU A 183 -11.72 -6.44 -0.07
N GLY A 184 -12.43 -6.66 1.05
CA GLY A 184 -11.89 -7.04 2.34
C GLY A 184 -11.59 -5.85 3.23
N ALA A 185 -12.01 -5.93 4.49
CA ALA A 185 -11.59 -4.96 5.49
C ALA A 185 -10.06 -4.99 5.66
N VAL A 186 -9.44 -3.83 5.80
CA VAL A 186 -8.00 -3.74 6.07
C VAL A 186 -7.79 -3.87 7.58
N VAL A 187 -7.16 -4.95 8.04
CA VAL A 187 -6.93 -5.20 9.46
C VAL A 187 -5.49 -4.85 9.83
N VAL A 188 -5.32 -3.86 10.71
CA VAL A 188 -4.01 -3.39 11.18
C VAL A 188 -3.80 -3.82 12.62
N GLN A 189 -2.68 -4.48 12.92
CA GLN A 189 -2.39 -5.11 14.21
C GLN A 189 -1.05 -4.65 14.77
N ALA A 190 -1.02 -4.21 16.02
CA ALA A 190 0.22 -3.92 16.73
C ALA A 190 1.08 -5.18 16.87
N ALA A 191 2.39 -5.09 16.61
CA ALA A 191 3.30 -6.23 16.77
C ALA A 191 3.59 -6.60 18.25
N GLY A 192 3.33 -5.69 19.18
CA GLY A 192 3.53 -5.87 20.62
C GLY A 192 4.79 -5.19 21.19
N ASN A 193 4.83 -5.10 22.53
CA ASN A 193 5.73 -4.22 23.28
C ASN A 193 6.69 -4.97 24.23
N SER A 194 7.13 -6.18 23.87
CA SER A 194 7.92 -7.05 24.75
C SER A 194 9.39 -7.23 24.34
N ALA A 195 9.83 -6.63 23.23
CA ALA A 195 11.14 -6.88 22.61
C ALA A 195 11.40 -8.39 22.36
N ARG A 196 10.37 -9.07 21.85
CA ARG A 196 10.37 -10.51 21.58
C ARG A 196 10.01 -10.79 20.13
N ASN A 197 10.27 -12.03 19.71
CA ASN A 197 9.76 -12.57 18.47
C ASN A 197 8.22 -12.52 18.45
N ALA A 198 7.64 -11.75 17.54
CA ALA A 198 6.20 -11.54 17.38
C ALA A 198 5.49 -12.84 16.98
N GLN A 199 6.20 -13.75 16.33
CA GLN A 199 5.71 -15.08 15.93
C GLN A 199 5.27 -15.94 17.12
N ALA A 200 5.63 -15.56 18.35
CA ALA A 200 5.32 -16.29 19.57
C ALA A 200 3.83 -16.25 19.97
N THR A 201 2.99 -15.56 19.19
CA THR A 201 1.54 -15.54 19.35
C THR A 201 0.87 -15.50 17.98
N GLY A 202 -0.19 -16.28 17.80
CA GLY A 202 -0.79 -16.51 16.48
C GLY A 202 -1.47 -15.28 15.89
N GLU A 203 -1.89 -14.30 16.69
CA GLU A 203 -2.49 -13.06 16.16
C GLU A 203 -1.54 -12.30 15.24
N HIS A 204 -0.22 -12.41 15.46
CA HIS A 204 0.77 -11.78 14.59
C HIS A 204 1.15 -12.65 13.39
N THR A 205 0.72 -13.92 13.34
CA THR A 205 0.98 -14.86 12.22
C THR A 205 -0.24 -15.05 11.30
N ILE A 206 -1.32 -14.32 11.56
CA ILE A 206 -2.49 -14.22 10.68
C ILE A 206 -2.10 -13.38 9.44
N ARG A 207 -2.06 -14.01 8.27
CA ARG A 207 -1.63 -13.37 7.00
C ARG A 207 -2.52 -12.20 6.57
N GLU A 208 -3.79 -12.22 6.99
CA GLU A 208 -4.77 -11.18 6.72
C GLU A 208 -4.46 -9.85 7.44
N THR A 209 -3.54 -9.85 8.40
CA THR A 209 -3.19 -8.65 9.19
C THR A 209 -1.97 -7.92 8.67
N ILE A 210 -2.01 -6.59 8.77
CA ILE A 210 -0.82 -5.73 8.68
C ILE A 210 -0.20 -5.65 10.08
N SER A 211 0.85 -6.42 10.32
CA SER A 211 1.60 -6.37 11.60
C SER A 211 2.56 -5.18 11.63
N VAL A 212 2.43 -4.32 12.65
CA VAL A 212 3.12 -3.02 12.74
C VAL A 212 4.12 -2.96 13.89
N ALA A 213 5.40 -2.82 13.53
CA ALA A 213 6.49 -2.52 14.47
C ALA A 213 6.64 -1.01 14.76
N ALA A 214 7.43 -0.66 15.77
CA ALA A 214 7.59 0.73 16.23
C ALA A 214 9.02 1.25 16.08
N VAL A 215 9.15 2.49 15.59
CA VAL A 215 10.41 3.24 15.60
C VAL A 215 10.34 4.47 16.50
N SER A 216 11.49 4.85 17.03
CA SER A 216 11.69 6.07 17.80
C SER A 216 11.89 7.28 16.87
N ARG A 217 11.92 8.48 17.45
CA ARG A 217 12.07 9.76 16.71
C ARG A 217 13.37 9.86 15.89
N ASP A 218 14.38 9.06 16.20
CA ASP A 218 15.64 8.98 15.45
C ASP A 218 15.60 7.98 14.29
N GLY A 219 14.45 7.35 14.04
CA GLY A 219 14.29 6.32 13.01
C GLY A 219 14.82 4.94 13.42
N MET A 220 15.40 4.79 14.62
CA MET A 220 15.83 3.50 15.15
C MET A 220 14.66 2.74 15.75
N VAL A 221 14.70 1.41 15.66
CA VAL A 221 13.71 0.54 16.31
C VAL A 221 13.54 0.91 17.78
N ALA A 222 12.29 1.05 18.21
CA ALA A 222 12.00 1.28 19.62
C ALA A 222 12.35 0.02 20.41
N GLY A 223 13.12 0.17 21.51
CA GLY A 223 13.67 -0.99 22.24
C GLY A 223 12.65 -1.93 22.90
N TYR A 224 11.35 -1.61 22.84
CA TYR A 224 10.25 -2.48 23.26
C TYR A 224 9.56 -3.19 22.08
N SER A 225 9.78 -2.76 20.83
CA SER A 225 9.08 -3.31 19.67
C SER A 225 9.40 -4.79 19.53
N ASN A 226 8.37 -5.60 19.39
CA ASN A 226 8.57 -6.97 18.92
C ASN A 226 9.09 -6.97 17.47
N TYR A 227 9.72 -8.08 17.11
CA TYR A 227 10.39 -8.30 15.82
C TYR A 227 9.96 -9.64 15.22
N GLY A 228 10.20 -9.86 13.93
CA GLY A 228 10.04 -11.18 13.33
C GLY A 228 9.76 -11.11 11.83
N THR A 229 9.77 -12.29 11.20
CA THR A 229 9.57 -12.45 9.76
C THR A 229 8.14 -12.20 9.28
N ASN A 230 7.20 -11.93 10.20
CA ASN A 230 5.80 -11.60 9.94
C ASN A 230 5.51 -10.09 9.96
N ILE A 231 6.45 -9.26 10.43
CA ILE A 231 6.27 -7.80 10.46
C ILE A 231 6.18 -7.30 9.02
N LEU A 232 5.10 -6.61 8.67
CA LEU A 232 4.94 -6.04 7.33
C LEU A 232 5.69 -4.72 7.22
N VAL A 233 5.41 -3.78 8.11
CA VAL A 233 6.00 -2.44 8.13
C VAL A 233 6.19 -1.95 9.55
N CYS A 234 6.95 -0.88 9.72
CA CYS A 234 7.00 -0.13 10.96
C CYS A 234 6.43 1.29 10.78
N ALA A 235 6.18 1.95 11.90
CA ALA A 235 5.78 3.35 11.93
C ALA A 235 6.37 4.06 13.15
N PRO A 236 6.47 5.41 13.13
CA PRO A 236 6.89 6.17 14.30
C PRO A 236 5.90 5.99 15.46
N ALA A 237 6.42 5.80 16.67
CA ALA A 237 5.60 5.76 17.89
C ALA A 237 5.03 7.15 18.24
N ALA A 238 3.94 7.54 17.57
CA ALA A 238 3.33 8.86 17.66
C ALA A 238 2.96 9.22 19.11
N SER A 239 3.64 10.22 19.66
CA SER A 239 3.55 10.49 21.10
C SER A 239 2.56 11.58 21.50
N VAL A 240 2.15 12.44 20.55
CA VAL A 240 1.26 13.58 20.77
C VAL A 240 -0.10 13.28 20.15
N THR A 241 -1.13 13.15 20.99
CA THR A 241 -2.48 12.75 20.60
C THR A 241 -3.51 13.16 21.65
N THR A 242 -4.79 12.90 21.38
CA THR A 242 -5.92 13.04 22.29
C THR A 242 -5.77 12.15 23.52
N ASP A 243 -6.48 12.50 24.57
CA ASP A 243 -6.60 11.76 25.83
C ASP A 243 -8.08 11.84 26.25
N LEU A 244 -8.49 11.15 27.31
CA LEU A 244 -9.86 11.32 27.81
C LEU A 244 -10.13 12.77 28.21
N THR A 245 -11.31 13.28 27.85
CA THR A 245 -11.70 14.64 28.24
C THR A 245 -11.66 14.81 29.76
N GLY A 246 -10.95 15.84 30.23
CA GLY A 246 -10.75 16.09 31.65
C GLY A 246 -9.49 15.45 32.20
N GLY A 247 -9.56 14.82 33.37
CA GLY A 247 -8.40 14.25 34.08
C GLY A 247 -8.53 12.76 34.35
N GLY A 248 -9.36 12.06 33.56
CA GLY A 248 -9.60 10.62 33.69
C GLY A 248 -8.61 9.75 32.92
N GLY A 249 -7.81 10.35 32.03
CA GLY A 249 -6.88 9.65 31.16
C GLY A 249 -5.43 9.64 31.64
N TYR A 250 -4.48 9.53 30.71
CA TYR A 250 -3.04 9.49 31.02
C TYR A 250 -2.53 10.78 31.63
N SER A 251 -3.17 11.90 31.28
CA SER A 251 -2.82 13.25 31.69
C SER A 251 -4.00 13.92 32.41
N SER A 252 -3.72 15.08 33.02
CA SER A 252 -4.75 15.88 33.70
C SER A 252 -5.64 16.69 32.75
N GLY A 253 -5.38 16.63 31.44
CA GLY A 253 -6.11 17.36 30.42
C GLY A 253 -6.51 16.45 29.27
N ASN A 254 -7.03 17.07 28.22
CA ASN A 254 -7.59 16.37 27.06
C ASN A 254 -6.53 15.78 26.10
N TYR A 255 -5.23 15.98 26.35
CA TYR A 255 -4.17 15.59 25.41
C TYR A 255 -2.96 15.02 26.13
N MET A 256 -2.33 14.01 25.53
CA MET A 256 -1.11 13.38 26.02
C MET A 256 0.03 13.59 25.03
N THR A 257 1.24 13.85 25.54
CA THR A 257 2.44 14.15 24.72
C THR A 257 3.51 13.07 24.78
N ASN A 258 3.27 12.01 25.55
CA ASN A 258 4.18 10.88 25.72
C ASN A 258 3.44 9.53 25.58
N PHE A 259 2.44 9.46 24.71
CA PHE A 259 1.88 8.18 24.26
C PHE A 259 2.96 7.38 23.49
N GLY A 260 2.83 6.06 23.38
CA GLY A 260 3.89 5.24 22.80
C GLY A 260 3.50 3.77 22.67
N GLY A 261 4.51 2.93 22.41
CA GLY A 261 4.28 1.54 22.06
C GLY A 261 4.05 1.35 20.56
N THR A 262 4.02 0.09 20.13
CA THR A 262 3.43 -0.31 18.83
C THR A 262 1.97 0.14 18.72
N SER A 263 1.28 0.34 19.85
CA SER A 263 -0.04 0.96 19.94
C SER A 263 -0.10 2.42 19.46
N ALA A 264 1.02 3.13 19.44
CA ALA A 264 1.15 4.46 18.85
C ALA A 264 1.61 4.45 17.39
N SER A 265 2.05 3.29 16.88
CA SER A 265 2.54 3.09 15.51
C SER A 265 1.44 2.49 14.61
N THR A 266 0.65 1.58 15.16
CA THR A 266 -0.52 0.95 14.51
C THR A 266 -1.55 1.96 13.96
N PRO A 267 -1.98 2.99 14.72
CA PRO A 267 -2.88 4.01 14.19
C PRO A 267 -2.23 4.87 13.11
N VAL A 268 -0.89 4.97 13.07
CA VAL A 268 -0.20 5.68 11.98
C VAL A 268 -0.43 4.96 10.67
N VAL A 269 -0.19 3.65 10.64
CA VAL A 269 -0.44 2.81 9.45
C VAL A 269 -1.92 2.78 9.08
N SER A 270 -2.82 2.76 10.07
CA SER A 270 -4.27 2.83 9.83
C SER A 270 -4.68 4.15 9.16
N GLY A 271 -4.08 5.27 9.57
CA GLY A 271 -4.28 6.56 8.92
C GLY A 271 -3.76 6.58 7.48
N VAL A 272 -2.55 6.05 7.24
CA VAL A 272 -2.00 5.98 5.87
C VAL A 272 -2.86 5.09 4.95
N ALA A 273 -3.30 3.93 5.44
CA ALA A 273 -4.22 3.08 4.71
C ALA A 273 -5.53 3.81 4.36
N ALA A 274 -6.02 4.69 5.24
CA ALA A 274 -7.22 5.49 4.94
C ALA A 274 -6.96 6.52 3.83
N LEU A 275 -5.77 7.12 3.75
CA LEU A 275 -5.39 7.99 2.64
C LEU A 275 -5.31 7.19 1.32
N MET A 276 -4.72 5.99 1.35
CA MET A 276 -4.65 5.10 0.19
C MET A 276 -6.04 4.71 -0.32
N LEU A 277 -6.98 4.41 0.57
CA LEU A 277 -8.34 4.02 0.20
C LEU A 277 -9.20 5.21 -0.27
N GLU A 278 -8.88 6.45 0.11
CA GLU A 278 -9.48 7.65 -0.51
C GLU A 278 -8.95 7.81 -1.94
N ALA A 279 -7.63 7.66 -2.12
CA ALA A 279 -6.99 7.74 -3.44
C ALA A 279 -7.48 6.66 -4.39
N ASN A 280 -7.67 5.45 -3.89
CA ASN A 280 -8.17 4.33 -4.66
C ASN A 280 -9.11 3.44 -3.82
N PRO A 281 -10.43 3.64 -3.91
CA PRO A 281 -11.39 2.86 -3.15
C PRO A 281 -11.50 1.40 -3.64
N MET A 282 -10.93 1.07 -4.81
CA MET A 282 -11.00 -0.28 -5.39
C MET A 282 -9.90 -1.21 -4.92
N LEU A 283 -8.93 -0.74 -4.13
CA LEU A 283 -7.89 -1.61 -3.58
C LEU A 283 -8.51 -2.70 -2.70
N GLY A 284 -8.14 -3.95 -2.98
CA GLY A 284 -8.39 -5.07 -2.09
C GLY A 284 -7.40 -5.10 -0.93
N TRP A 285 -7.68 -5.91 0.10
CA TRP A 285 -6.83 -5.97 1.29
C TRP A 285 -5.38 -6.41 0.98
N ARG A 286 -5.18 -7.25 -0.04
CA ARG A 286 -3.84 -7.69 -0.47
C ARG A 286 -3.11 -6.58 -1.22
N ASP A 287 -3.82 -5.77 -2.01
CA ASP A 287 -3.26 -4.58 -2.68
C ASP A 287 -2.71 -3.59 -1.65
N VAL A 288 -3.47 -3.31 -0.59
CA VAL A 288 -3.04 -2.41 0.49
C VAL A 288 -1.75 -2.92 1.15
N GLN A 289 -1.66 -4.22 1.44
CA GLN A 289 -0.44 -4.80 2.00
C GLN A 289 0.76 -4.70 1.04
N ALA A 290 0.54 -4.94 -0.26
CA ALA A 290 1.58 -4.88 -1.28
C ALA A 290 2.12 -3.45 -1.43
N ILE A 291 1.24 -2.46 -1.55
CA ILE A 291 1.62 -1.05 -1.65
C ILE A 291 2.42 -0.63 -0.41
N LEU A 292 1.92 -0.92 0.80
CA LEU A 292 2.62 -0.56 2.04
C LEU A 292 4.02 -1.18 2.11
N ALA A 293 4.20 -2.40 1.63
CA ALA A 293 5.51 -3.06 1.59
C ALA A 293 6.45 -2.42 0.55
N LEU A 294 5.95 -2.17 -0.67
CA LEU A 294 6.77 -1.70 -1.80
C LEU A 294 7.08 -0.20 -1.74
N SER A 295 6.27 0.58 -1.04
CA SER A 295 6.45 2.02 -0.85
C SER A 295 7.11 2.40 0.48
N ALA A 296 7.46 1.42 1.31
CA ALA A 296 8.07 1.69 2.62
C ALA A 296 9.47 2.29 2.45
N GLN A 297 9.78 3.27 3.29
CA GLN A 297 11.09 3.93 3.30
C GLN A 297 12.09 3.19 4.20
N GLN A 298 13.35 3.19 3.80
CA GLN A 298 14.46 2.65 4.58
C GLN A 298 14.65 3.45 5.88
N VAL A 299 14.81 2.74 7.01
CA VAL A 299 15.12 3.35 8.31
C VAL A 299 16.13 2.52 9.11
N GLY A 300 16.61 3.10 10.21
CA GLY A 300 17.56 2.46 11.10
C GLY A 300 19.00 2.49 10.54
N SER A 301 19.73 1.39 10.71
CA SER A 301 21.04 1.23 10.08
C SER A 301 20.90 1.20 8.56
N ASN A 302 21.74 1.95 7.83
CA ASN A 302 21.70 1.95 6.35
C ASN A 302 21.85 0.53 5.78
N TYR A 303 21.23 0.29 4.62
CA TYR A 303 21.42 -0.93 3.85
C TYR A 303 22.91 -1.25 3.64
N GLY A 304 23.29 -2.52 3.74
CA GLY A 304 24.68 -2.98 3.66
C GLY A 304 25.54 -2.80 4.93
N ASN A 305 25.04 -2.08 5.94
CA ASN A 305 25.72 -1.96 7.24
C ASN A 305 25.23 -3.01 8.26
N ALA A 306 26.05 -3.25 9.28
CA ALA A 306 25.65 -4.11 10.40
C ALA A 306 24.56 -3.45 11.25
N ALA A 307 23.70 -4.28 11.83
CA ALA A 307 22.66 -3.89 12.79
C ALA A 307 23.22 -3.06 13.97
N GLN A 308 22.42 -2.11 14.46
CA GLN A 308 22.75 -1.24 15.58
C GLN A 308 21.62 -1.19 16.61
N GLY A 309 22.00 -0.94 17.87
CA GLY A 309 21.04 -0.77 18.96
C GLY A 309 20.21 -2.02 19.23
N SER A 310 18.89 -1.91 19.04
CA SER A 310 17.92 -2.98 19.26
C SER A 310 17.51 -3.72 17.98
N GLU A 311 18.14 -3.40 16.84
CA GLU A 311 17.92 -4.12 15.58
C GLU A 311 18.36 -5.59 15.72
N GLN A 312 17.53 -6.50 15.23
CA GLN A 312 17.81 -7.94 15.29
C GLN A 312 18.81 -8.38 14.22
N GLU A 313 18.75 -7.79 13.03
CA GLU A 313 19.58 -8.15 11.90
C GLU A 313 19.93 -6.94 11.05
N ALA A 314 20.93 -7.11 10.18
CA ALA A 314 21.19 -6.17 9.11
C ALA A 314 20.09 -6.28 8.06
N TRP A 315 19.80 -5.18 7.36
CA TRP A 315 18.94 -5.24 6.19
C TRP A 315 19.46 -6.23 5.15
N ARG A 316 18.53 -6.91 4.51
CA ARG A 316 18.79 -7.85 3.42
C ARG A 316 17.78 -7.65 2.32
N SER A 317 18.16 -7.93 1.09
CA SER A 317 17.23 -8.08 -0.04
C SER A 317 16.77 -9.54 -0.11
N ASN A 318 15.50 -9.79 -0.42
CA ASN A 318 15.00 -11.14 -0.71
C ASN A 318 15.30 -11.58 -2.16
N GLY A 319 14.74 -12.70 -2.60
CA GLY A 319 14.94 -13.24 -3.95
C GLY A 319 14.05 -12.68 -5.06
N ALA A 320 13.23 -11.64 -4.81
CA ALA A 320 12.42 -11.00 -5.85
C ALA A 320 13.30 -10.26 -6.88
N GLY A 321 12.71 -9.85 -8.02
CA GLY A 321 13.48 -9.27 -9.14
C GLY A 321 13.06 -7.86 -9.59
N ASN A 322 11.94 -7.35 -9.09
CA ASN A 322 11.22 -6.23 -9.70
C ASN A 322 11.02 -5.03 -8.75
N TRP A 323 11.89 -4.86 -7.75
CA TRP A 323 11.84 -3.71 -6.83
C TRP A 323 13.20 -3.03 -6.70
N ASN A 324 13.27 -1.75 -7.04
CA ASN A 324 14.50 -0.96 -7.08
C ASN A 324 15.66 -1.72 -7.77
N GLY A 325 15.37 -2.30 -8.93
CA GLY A 325 16.31 -3.10 -9.74
C GLY A 325 16.76 -4.43 -9.12
N GLY A 326 16.12 -4.92 -8.06
CA GLY A 326 16.46 -6.19 -7.42
C GLY A 326 15.37 -6.71 -6.50
N GLY A 327 15.77 -7.46 -5.47
CA GLY A 327 14.82 -8.00 -4.49
C GLY A 327 14.39 -6.97 -3.45
N VAL A 328 13.20 -7.15 -2.89
CA VAL A 328 12.62 -6.26 -1.88
C VAL A 328 13.46 -6.31 -0.60
N SER A 329 13.77 -5.16 -0.02
CA SER A 329 14.53 -5.10 1.23
C SER A 329 13.68 -5.44 2.45
N PHE A 330 14.23 -6.18 3.39
CA PHE A 330 13.55 -6.61 4.62
C PHE A 330 14.49 -6.58 5.83
N ASN A 331 13.91 -6.30 6.99
CA ASN A 331 14.54 -6.42 8.30
C ASN A 331 13.50 -6.86 9.34
N GLU A 332 13.78 -7.90 10.13
CA GLU A 332 12.84 -8.39 11.16
C GLU A 332 12.39 -7.34 12.21
N SER A 333 13.13 -6.24 12.37
CA SER A 333 12.77 -5.14 13.30
C SER A 333 11.85 -4.08 12.66
N TYR A 334 11.82 -4.01 11.33
CA TYR A 334 11.15 -2.94 10.57
C TYR A 334 10.16 -3.46 9.52
N GLY A 335 10.13 -4.77 9.27
CA GLY A 335 9.46 -5.33 8.10
C GLY A 335 10.15 -4.86 6.82
N PHE A 336 9.36 -4.37 5.87
CA PHE A 336 9.84 -3.77 4.63
C PHE A 336 10.38 -2.34 4.79
N GLY A 337 10.07 -1.67 5.91
CA GLY A 337 10.47 -0.28 6.15
C GLY A 337 9.45 0.50 6.95
N MET A 338 9.74 1.78 7.16
CA MET A 338 8.79 2.71 7.76
C MET A 338 7.77 3.14 6.72
N VAL A 339 6.50 3.22 7.11
CA VAL A 339 5.46 3.71 6.21
C VAL A 339 5.79 5.12 5.68
N ASP A 340 5.62 5.32 4.37
CA ASP A 340 5.68 6.62 3.70
C ASP A 340 4.30 6.90 3.08
N ALA A 341 3.60 7.89 3.63
CA ALA A 341 2.25 8.22 3.23
C ALA A 341 2.16 8.80 1.81
N LEU A 342 3.16 9.56 1.38
CA LEU A 342 3.15 10.14 0.03
C LEU A 342 3.39 9.04 -1.00
N ALA A 343 4.46 8.24 -0.82
CA ALA A 343 4.78 7.15 -1.74
C ALA A 343 3.64 6.11 -1.80
N ALA A 344 3.04 5.75 -0.65
CA ALA A 344 1.93 4.81 -0.61
C ALA A 344 0.69 5.31 -1.35
N VAL A 345 0.35 6.59 -1.21
CA VAL A 345 -0.79 7.20 -1.91
C VAL A 345 -0.53 7.28 -3.42
N ARG A 346 0.68 7.67 -3.85
CA ARG A 346 1.00 7.69 -5.29
C ARG A 346 0.99 6.31 -5.92
N MET A 347 1.49 5.30 -5.22
CA MET A 347 1.33 3.91 -5.67
C MET A 347 -0.15 3.48 -5.73
N ALA A 348 -0.98 3.90 -4.76
CA ALA A 348 -2.41 3.60 -4.75
C ALA A 348 -3.16 4.20 -5.96
N GLU A 349 -2.85 5.43 -6.35
CA GLU A 349 -3.40 6.09 -7.54
C GLU A 349 -3.12 5.27 -8.81
N ALA A 350 -1.87 4.83 -8.99
CA ALA A 350 -1.43 4.09 -10.16
C ALA A 350 -1.85 2.61 -10.16
N TRP A 351 -2.20 2.03 -9.00
CA TRP A 351 -2.27 0.57 -8.81
C TRP A 351 -3.18 -0.16 -9.80
N THR A 352 -4.32 0.44 -10.14
CA THR A 352 -5.30 -0.16 -11.07
C THR A 352 -4.86 -0.17 -12.53
N LEU A 353 -3.75 0.49 -12.87
CA LEU A 353 -3.13 0.39 -14.19
C LEU A 353 -2.40 -0.94 -14.36
N PHE A 354 -1.87 -1.49 -13.27
CA PHE A 354 -1.06 -2.71 -13.27
C PHE A 354 -1.89 -3.97 -13.07
N HIS A 355 -3.04 -3.85 -12.40
CA HIS A 355 -3.89 -4.97 -12.04
C HIS A 355 -5.32 -4.77 -12.53
N ASP A 356 -5.74 -5.59 -13.50
CA ASP A 356 -7.09 -5.56 -14.08
C ASP A 356 -8.21 -5.83 -13.05
N THR A 357 -7.88 -6.50 -11.94
CA THR A 357 -8.81 -6.79 -10.84
C THR A 357 -8.13 -6.57 -9.49
N PRO A 358 -8.84 -6.02 -8.49
CA PRO A 358 -8.33 -5.91 -7.13
C PRO A 358 -7.87 -7.27 -6.57
N GLN A 359 -6.78 -7.29 -5.82
CA GLN A 359 -6.30 -8.48 -5.14
C GLN A 359 -7.02 -8.67 -3.80
N THR A 360 -7.83 -9.71 -3.72
CA THR A 360 -8.70 -10.02 -2.57
C THR A 360 -8.59 -11.49 -2.18
N SER A 361 -9.38 -11.93 -1.20
CA SER A 361 -9.47 -13.36 -0.85
C SER A 361 -10.03 -14.22 -2.00
N ALA A 362 -10.81 -13.63 -2.91
CA ALA A 362 -11.47 -14.36 -3.99
C ALA A 362 -10.51 -14.83 -5.09
N ASN A 363 -9.36 -14.18 -5.24
CA ASN A 363 -8.35 -14.51 -6.26
C ASN A 363 -6.97 -14.86 -5.65
N GLU A 364 -6.87 -15.05 -4.33
CA GLU A 364 -5.68 -15.58 -3.67
C GLU A 364 -5.46 -17.05 -4.07
N LEU A 365 -4.24 -17.40 -4.46
CA LEU A 365 -3.81 -18.77 -4.69
C LEU A 365 -3.03 -19.30 -3.50
N THR A 366 -3.38 -20.51 -3.06
CA THR A 366 -2.63 -21.24 -2.04
C THR A 366 -2.00 -22.49 -2.63
N ARG A 367 -0.70 -22.65 -2.41
CA ARG A 367 0.06 -23.86 -2.75
C ARG A 367 0.65 -24.49 -1.50
N THR A 368 0.22 -25.71 -1.20
CA THR A 368 0.75 -26.50 -0.08
C THR A 368 1.80 -27.51 -0.54
N VAL A 369 2.90 -27.62 0.21
CA VAL A 369 3.82 -28.76 0.19
C VAL A 369 4.07 -29.23 1.63
N ALA A 370 4.19 -30.54 1.83
CA ALA A 370 4.40 -31.10 3.16
C ALA A 370 5.33 -32.32 3.13
N ASN A 371 5.92 -32.63 4.28
CA ASN A 371 6.78 -33.80 4.46
C ASN A 371 6.57 -34.46 5.83
N GLY A 372 5.58 -35.35 5.90
CA GLY A 372 5.23 -36.12 7.10
C GLY A 372 6.14 -37.32 7.40
N GLN A 373 7.43 -37.24 7.06
CA GLN A 373 8.38 -38.31 7.35
C GLN A 373 9.09 -38.03 8.67
N ASN A 374 8.98 -38.97 9.63
CA ASN A 374 9.67 -38.84 10.91
C ASN A 374 11.18 -38.69 10.74
N ARG A 375 11.75 -37.63 11.33
CA ARG A 375 13.19 -37.37 11.40
C ARG A 375 13.60 -37.12 12.84
N ALA A 376 14.68 -37.78 13.27
CA ALA A 376 15.20 -37.59 14.62
C ALA A 376 15.89 -36.23 14.74
N ILE A 377 15.56 -35.49 15.79
CA ILE A 377 16.30 -34.32 16.27
C ILE A 377 17.32 -34.85 17.28
N ARG A 378 18.61 -34.56 17.06
CA ARG A 378 19.71 -35.04 17.91
C ARG A 378 20.53 -33.87 18.41
N ASP A 379 21.07 -34.03 19.61
CA ASP A 379 22.01 -33.11 20.26
C ASP A 379 23.09 -32.63 19.28
N PHE A 380 23.25 -31.32 19.16
CA PHE A 380 24.26 -30.66 18.33
C PHE A 380 24.22 -31.05 16.83
N GLU A 381 23.09 -31.54 16.33
CA GLU A 381 22.85 -31.82 14.91
C GLU A 381 21.76 -30.90 14.34
N THR A 382 21.85 -30.63 13.03
CA THR A 382 20.79 -29.99 12.26
C THR A 382 20.00 -31.03 11.48
N THR A 383 18.71 -31.12 11.74
CA THR A 383 17.75 -31.87 10.94
C THR A 383 17.26 -30.97 9.81
N ALA A 384 17.49 -31.37 8.56
CA ALA A 384 17.03 -30.63 7.38
C ALA A 384 15.90 -31.39 6.67
N ILE A 385 14.78 -30.72 6.44
CA ILE A 385 13.60 -31.27 5.77
C ILE A 385 13.36 -30.45 4.52
N THR A 386 13.66 -31.05 3.36
CA THR A 386 13.51 -30.39 2.06
C THR A 386 12.21 -30.82 1.38
N MET A 387 11.51 -29.84 0.82
CA MET A 387 10.30 -29.97 0.00
C MET A 387 10.53 -29.24 -1.32
N ASN A 388 9.88 -29.70 -2.40
CA ASN A 388 10.04 -29.08 -3.71
C ASN A 388 8.69 -28.58 -4.24
N VAL A 389 8.70 -27.38 -4.79
CA VAL A 389 7.60 -26.81 -5.57
C VAL A 389 7.98 -26.87 -7.04
N ALA A 390 7.14 -27.49 -7.87
CA ALA A 390 7.37 -27.53 -9.31
C ALA A 390 7.03 -26.17 -9.95
N ALA A 391 7.77 -25.79 -11.00
CA ALA A 391 7.57 -24.49 -11.67
C ALA A 391 6.13 -24.26 -12.18
N ASN A 392 5.45 -25.31 -12.65
CA ASN A 392 4.06 -25.23 -13.11
C ASN A 392 3.01 -25.20 -11.98
N GLN A 393 3.47 -25.19 -10.73
CA GLN A 393 2.66 -25.07 -9.52
C GLN A 393 3.12 -23.88 -8.68
N ALA A 394 3.99 -23.04 -9.24
CA ALA A 394 4.55 -21.90 -8.56
C ALA A 394 3.49 -20.82 -8.33
N VAL A 395 3.74 -20.04 -7.30
CA VAL A 395 2.97 -18.89 -6.84
C VAL A 395 3.97 -17.77 -6.67
N GLU A 396 3.61 -16.58 -7.12
CA GLU A 396 4.31 -15.36 -6.72
C GLU A 396 3.92 -15.08 -5.27
N ILE A 397 4.90 -15.19 -4.37
CA ILE A 397 4.67 -15.25 -2.94
C ILE A 397 4.24 -13.88 -2.42
N GLU A 398 3.19 -13.85 -1.61
CA GLU A 398 2.84 -12.70 -0.77
C GLU A 398 3.01 -13.04 0.71
N TYR A 399 2.77 -14.30 1.08
CA TYR A 399 2.93 -14.81 2.44
C TYR A 399 3.23 -16.30 2.45
N VAL A 400 4.00 -16.78 3.43
CA VAL A 400 4.22 -18.22 3.65
C VAL A 400 3.89 -18.61 5.08
N ASN A 401 2.95 -19.53 5.27
CA ASN A 401 2.80 -20.20 6.55
C ASN A 401 3.72 -21.42 6.62
N VAL A 402 4.49 -21.53 7.71
CA VAL A 402 5.38 -22.65 7.99
C VAL A 402 4.84 -23.36 9.22
N THR A 403 4.23 -24.53 9.06
CA THR A 403 3.78 -25.35 10.18
C THR A 403 4.82 -26.42 10.49
N VAL A 404 5.27 -26.50 11.74
CA VAL A 404 6.19 -27.53 12.22
C VAL A 404 5.51 -28.34 13.31
N GLU A 405 5.40 -29.65 13.09
CA GLU A 405 4.94 -30.59 14.09
C GLU A 405 6.12 -31.46 14.57
N LEU A 406 6.37 -31.45 15.88
CA LEU A 406 7.47 -32.22 16.46
C LEU A 406 7.15 -32.68 17.89
N SER A 407 8.00 -33.54 18.43
CA SER A 407 8.10 -33.80 19.87
C SER A 407 9.55 -33.57 20.28
N HIS A 408 9.79 -32.84 21.38
CA HIS A 408 11.13 -32.62 21.92
C HIS A 408 11.06 -32.58 23.45
N THR A 409 12.07 -33.11 24.14
CA THR A 409 12.07 -33.09 25.61
C THR A 409 12.22 -31.70 26.21
N TYR A 410 12.80 -30.76 25.46
CA TYR A 410 12.85 -29.34 25.79
C TYR A 410 12.96 -28.49 24.51
N VAL A 411 11.85 -27.94 24.01
CA VAL A 411 11.82 -27.16 22.75
C VAL A 411 12.70 -25.90 22.78
N PRO A 412 12.89 -25.18 23.90
CA PRO A 412 13.78 -24.00 23.95
C PRO A 412 15.27 -24.28 23.65
N ASP A 413 15.69 -25.53 23.42
CA ASP A 413 17.02 -25.84 22.89
C ASP A 413 17.12 -25.73 21.36
N LEU A 414 15.98 -25.61 20.68
CA LEU A 414 15.90 -25.65 19.24
C LEU A 414 16.13 -24.28 18.60
N VAL A 415 16.69 -24.31 17.41
CA VAL A 415 16.69 -23.23 16.41
C VAL A 415 15.97 -23.74 15.18
N ILE A 416 14.97 -22.99 14.70
CA ILE A 416 14.17 -23.32 13.52
C ILE A 416 14.27 -22.20 12.50
N SER A 417 14.63 -22.55 11.27
CA SER A 417 14.74 -21.60 10.17
C SER A 417 14.17 -22.16 8.86
N LEU A 418 13.71 -21.26 7.99
CA LEU A 418 13.30 -21.57 6.62
C LEU A 418 14.39 -21.14 5.65
N VAL A 419 14.74 -22.00 4.70
CA VAL A 419 15.69 -21.69 3.63
C VAL A 419 14.98 -21.70 2.28
N SER A 420 15.07 -20.58 1.57
CA SER A 420 14.49 -20.40 0.22
C SER A 420 15.33 -21.07 -0.88
N PRO A 421 14.80 -21.22 -2.10
CA PRO A 421 15.53 -21.78 -3.24
C PRO A 421 16.77 -20.97 -3.63
N THR A 422 16.80 -19.66 -3.33
CA THR A 422 17.95 -18.79 -3.53
C THR A 422 19.05 -19.01 -2.48
N GLY A 423 18.76 -19.78 -1.43
CA GLY A 423 19.68 -20.13 -0.35
C GLY A 423 19.63 -19.18 0.85
N GLN A 424 18.71 -18.21 0.84
CA GLN A 424 18.51 -17.28 1.96
C GLN A 424 17.84 -18.00 3.13
N GLU A 425 18.26 -17.67 4.35
CA GLU A 425 17.81 -18.31 5.58
C GLU A 425 17.07 -17.31 6.48
N PHE A 426 15.86 -17.66 6.88
CA PHE A 426 14.95 -16.83 7.67
C PHE A 426 14.73 -17.47 9.03
N MET A 427 15.04 -16.75 10.10
CA MET A 427 14.89 -17.26 11.46
C MET A 427 13.40 -17.28 11.85
N LEU A 428 12.93 -18.40 12.38
CA LEU A 428 11.54 -18.55 12.82
C LEU A 428 11.46 -18.69 14.35
N PHE A 429 12.43 -19.38 14.93
CA PHE A 429 12.55 -19.65 16.37
C PHE A 429 14.04 -19.77 16.72
N ASP A 430 14.51 -19.00 17.68
CA ASP A 430 15.87 -19.04 18.24
C ASP A 430 15.82 -19.20 19.76
N ARG A 431 15.60 -20.45 20.22
CA ARG A 431 15.76 -20.86 21.62
C ARG A 431 14.95 -20.03 22.61
N GLU A 432 13.81 -19.49 22.17
CA GLU A 432 12.97 -18.67 23.01
C GLU A 432 12.30 -19.51 24.10
N GLN A 433 11.98 -18.86 25.23
CA GLN A 433 11.23 -19.50 26.29
C GLN A 433 9.78 -19.69 25.85
N ILE A 434 9.27 -20.91 26.00
CA ILE A 434 7.89 -21.27 25.69
C ILE A 434 7.07 -21.51 26.97
N ALA A 435 5.76 -21.28 26.92
CA ALA A 435 4.87 -21.44 28.06
C ALA A 435 4.81 -22.89 28.61
N ASP A 436 4.79 -23.88 27.71
CA ASP A 436 4.83 -25.31 28.05
C ASP A 436 6.14 -25.95 27.59
N THR A 437 7.11 -25.99 28.48
CA THR A 437 8.48 -26.46 28.17
C THR A 437 8.62 -27.98 28.05
N ALA A 438 7.60 -28.77 28.43
CA ALA A 438 7.65 -30.23 28.46
C ALA A 438 6.75 -30.85 27.39
N ALA A 439 6.96 -30.49 26.13
CA ALA A 439 6.06 -30.85 25.04
C ALA A 439 6.25 -32.31 24.56
N SER A 440 5.37 -33.21 25.00
CA SER A 440 5.23 -34.53 24.37
C SER A 440 4.84 -34.47 22.87
N SER A 441 4.32 -33.31 22.46
CA SER A 441 4.05 -32.88 21.08
C SER A 441 3.97 -31.35 21.08
N TRP A 442 4.57 -30.70 20.09
CA TRP A 442 4.49 -29.27 19.84
C TRP A 442 4.18 -29.05 18.36
N SER A 443 3.16 -28.24 18.10
CA SER A 443 2.79 -27.75 16.77
C SER A 443 2.85 -26.24 16.83
N TRP A 444 3.41 -25.62 15.81
CA TRP A 444 3.37 -24.18 15.65
C TRP A 444 3.32 -23.78 14.18
N THR A 445 2.53 -22.76 13.88
CA THR A 445 2.49 -22.13 12.56
C THR A 445 3.12 -20.74 12.60
N PHE A 446 4.30 -20.63 12.00
CA PHE A 446 4.99 -19.38 11.74
C PHE A 446 4.46 -18.72 10.47
N GLY A 447 4.60 -17.41 10.35
CA GLY A 447 4.18 -16.66 9.17
C GLY A 447 5.31 -15.81 8.60
N VAL A 448 5.59 -15.91 7.30
CA VAL A 448 6.75 -15.27 6.67
C VAL A 448 6.28 -14.35 5.55
N THR A 449 6.31 -13.04 5.81
CA THR A 449 6.03 -12.00 4.80
C THR A 449 7.30 -11.58 4.06
N ALA A 450 8.49 -11.78 4.65
CA ALA A 450 9.80 -11.40 4.10
C ALA A 450 10.11 -11.93 2.68
N LEU A 451 9.38 -12.96 2.24
CA LEU A 451 9.52 -13.61 0.94
C LEU A 451 8.63 -13.00 -0.16
N ARG A 452 7.93 -11.89 0.13
CA ARG A 452 7.03 -11.23 -0.83
C ARG A 452 7.73 -10.91 -2.16
N GLY A 453 7.10 -11.26 -3.27
CA GLY A 453 7.62 -11.11 -4.64
C GLY A 453 8.52 -12.25 -5.11
N GLU A 454 8.92 -13.19 -4.24
CA GLU A 454 9.66 -14.38 -4.69
C GLU A 454 8.75 -15.38 -5.42
N ILE A 455 9.30 -16.08 -6.40
CA ILE A 455 8.60 -17.20 -7.05
C ILE A 455 8.84 -18.48 -6.24
N SER A 456 7.76 -19.16 -5.83
CA SER A 456 7.86 -20.32 -4.93
C SER A 456 8.51 -21.57 -5.54
N ALA A 457 8.82 -21.59 -6.83
CA ALA A 457 9.44 -22.73 -7.51
C ALA A 457 10.82 -23.07 -6.95
N GLY A 458 11.07 -24.38 -6.73
CA GLY A 458 12.38 -24.87 -6.31
C GLY A 458 12.37 -25.61 -4.97
N ALA A 459 13.56 -25.74 -4.38
CA ALA A 459 13.79 -26.52 -3.17
C ALA A 459 13.74 -25.61 -1.93
N TRP A 460 12.78 -25.87 -1.06
CA TRP A 460 12.63 -25.22 0.23
C TRP A 460 13.09 -26.14 1.34
N THR A 461 13.83 -25.64 2.32
CA THR A 461 14.33 -26.47 3.43
C THR A 461 14.00 -25.83 4.77
N VAL A 462 13.29 -26.57 5.63
CA VAL A 462 13.19 -26.21 7.05
C VAL A 462 14.32 -26.89 7.80
N LYS A 463 15.13 -26.11 8.51
CA LYS A 463 16.20 -26.58 9.38
C LYS A 463 15.73 -26.52 10.83
N ILE A 464 15.97 -27.59 11.57
CA ILE A 464 15.69 -27.69 12.99
C ILE A 464 16.98 -28.19 13.65
N ALA A 465 17.67 -27.29 14.36
CA ALA A 465 18.92 -27.59 15.03
C ALA A 465 18.73 -27.64 16.54
N ASP A 466 19.25 -28.68 17.18
CA ASP A 466 19.35 -28.72 18.64
C ASP A 466 20.76 -28.25 19.04
N LEU A 467 20.83 -27.21 19.87
CA LEU A 467 22.09 -26.61 20.31
C LEU A 467 22.48 -26.98 21.75
N ALA A 468 21.78 -27.94 22.36
CA ALA A 468 22.06 -28.44 23.69
C ALA A 468 22.34 -29.96 23.70
N ALA A 469 22.72 -30.46 24.88
CA ALA A 469 22.94 -31.87 25.13
C ALA A 469 21.79 -32.42 25.95
N THR A 470 21.57 -33.73 25.88
CA THR A 470 20.67 -34.56 26.70
C THR A 470 19.18 -34.52 26.37
N ASP A 471 18.77 -33.57 25.54
CA ASP A 471 17.41 -33.44 25.03
C ASP A 471 17.38 -33.89 23.57
N THR A 472 16.35 -34.66 23.20
CA THR A 472 16.20 -35.17 21.83
C THR A 472 14.74 -35.16 21.42
N GLY A 473 14.50 -35.30 20.13
CA GLY A 473 13.14 -35.30 19.63
C GLY A 473 12.96 -35.95 18.27
N THR A 474 11.80 -35.70 17.70
CA THR A 474 11.42 -36.17 16.38
C THR A 474 10.51 -35.14 15.74
N VAL A 475 10.86 -34.70 14.54
CA VAL A 475 9.95 -33.96 13.67
C VAL A 475 9.03 -34.97 13.01
N THR A 476 7.73 -34.73 13.06
CA THR A 476 6.70 -35.61 12.51
C THR A 476 6.13 -35.09 11.21
N ASP A 477 5.94 -33.78 11.09
CA ASP A 477 5.50 -33.14 9.86
C ASP A 477 6.09 -31.73 9.74
N VAL A 478 6.26 -31.31 8.50
CA VAL A 478 6.51 -29.92 8.14
C VAL A 478 5.64 -29.61 6.95
N ARG A 479 4.89 -28.52 7.02
CA ARG A 479 4.03 -28.01 5.94
C ARG A 479 4.40 -26.56 5.62
N LEU A 480 4.46 -26.25 4.33
CA LEU A 480 4.57 -24.89 3.82
C LEU A 480 3.31 -24.60 3.00
N ASP A 481 2.60 -23.54 3.35
CA ASP A 481 1.49 -23.00 2.58
C ASP A 481 1.94 -21.66 1.99
N PHE A 482 2.14 -21.63 0.67
CA PHE A 482 2.48 -20.41 -0.07
C PHE A 482 1.20 -19.74 -0.53
N HIS A 483 1.01 -18.48 -0.13
CA HIS A 483 -0.14 -17.65 -0.49
C HIS A 483 0.32 -16.51 -1.40
N GLY A 484 -0.45 -16.22 -2.44
CA GLY A 484 -0.20 -15.07 -3.31
C GLY A 484 -0.87 -15.22 -4.67
N SER A 485 -0.16 -14.80 -5.71
CA SER A 485 -0.71 -14.65 -7.06
C SER A 485 -0.18 -15.69 -8.05
N ALA A 486 -0.88 -15.83 -9.18
CA ALA A 486 -0.37 -16.64 -10.29
C ALA A 486 0.90 -15.99 -10.83
N VAL A 487 1.94 -16.79 -11.06
CA VAL A 487 3.14 -16.32 -11.76
C VAL A 487 2.72 -15.89 -13.17
N ASN A 488 2.98 -14.64 -13.49
CA ASN A 488 2.79 -14.06 -14.81
C ASN A 488 4.16 -13.64 -15.39
N ALA A 489 4.18 -13.22 -16.65
CA ALA A 489 5.37 -12.66 -17.28
C ALA A 489 5.17 -11.17 -17.60
N ASP A 490 4.07 -10.58 -17.13
CA ASP A 490 3.75 -9.16 -17.30
C ASP A 490 4.14 -8.47 -15.98
N ASP A 491 5.43 -8.21 -15.82
CA ASP A 491 6.03 -7.75 -14.58
C ASP A 491 5.82 -6.23 -14.38
N VAL A 492 5.83 -5.83 -13.12
CA VAL A 492 5.84 -4.42 -12.71
C VAL A 492 7.13 -4.15 -11.95
N HIS A 493 8.00 -3.33 -12.53
CA HIS A 493 9.25 -2.90 -11.90
C HIS A 493 9.01 -1.63 -11.10
N HIS A 494 8.98 -1.76 -9.77
CA HIS A 494 8.70 -0.67 -8.85
C HIS A 494 9.97 0.08 -8.45
N PHE A 495 9.90 1.41 -8.42
CA PHE A 495 10.99 2.29 -7.99
C PHE A 495 10.54 3.22 -6.87
N THR A 496 11.43 3.47 -5.92
CA THR A 496 11.26 4.45 -4.83
C THR A 496 12.50 5.33 -4.71
N ASP A 497 12.40 6.42 -3.95
CA ASP A 497 13.51 7.36 -3.72
C ASP A 497 14.74 6.71 -3.04
N ASP A 498 14.58 5.53 -2.43
CA ASP A 498 15.67 4.78 -1.81
C ASP A 498 16.56 4.03 -2.84
N PHE A 499 16.22 4.05 -4.13
CA PHE A 499 16.90 3.28 -5.18
C PHE A 499 18.43 3.36 -5.11
N LEU A 500 18.98 4.58 -5.00
CA LEU A 500 20.42 4.79 -4.99
C LEU A 500 21.09 4.24 -3.72
N ASP A 501 20.39 4.22 -2.58
CA ASP A 501 20.94 3.66 -1.35
C ASP A 501 21.18 2.14 -1.49
N PHE A 502 20.29 1.44 -2.19
CA PHE A 502 20.46 0.03 -2.51
C PHE A 502 21.51 -0.18 -3.61
N ALA A 503 21.46 0.58 -4.71
CA ALA A 503 22.38 0.43 -5.84
C ALA A 503 23.84 0.72 -5.46
N ASN A 504 24.08 1.60 -4.49
CA ASN A 504 25.43 1.87 -3.95
C ASN A 504 26.05 0.65 -3.23
N VAL A 505 25.22 -0.26 -2.70
CA VAL A 505 25.65 -1.49 -2.04
C VAL A 505 25.62 -2.68 -3.01
N GLU A 506 24.63 -2.73 -3.89
CA GLU A 506 24.37 -3.77 -4.88
C GLU A 506 24.36 -3.16 -6.30
N PRO A 507 25.53 -2.93 -6.94
CA PRO A 507 25.61 -2.19 -8.20
C PRO A 507 24.86 -2.80 -9.38
N ASP A 508 24.54 -4.10 -9.31
CA ASP A 508 23.78 -4.79 -10.36
C ASP A 508 22.34 -4.28 -10.45
N ARG A 509 21.81 -3.61 -9.41
CA ARG A 509 20.49 -2.95 -9.42
C ARG A 509 20.37 -1.82 -10.44
N SER A 510 21.49 -1.24 -10.88
CA SER A 510 21.50 -0.17 -11.89
C SER A 510 21.38 -0.68 -13.33
N ILE A 511 21.06 -1.96 -13.52
CA ILE A 511 20.76 -2.57 -14.82
C ILE A 511 19.32 -3.09 -14.75
N ILE A 512 18.41 -2.41 -15.44
CA ILE A 512 17.00 -2.81 -15.50
C ILE A 512 16.79 -3.60 -16.79
N GLU A 513 16.44 -4.87 -16.63
CA GLU A 513 16.18 -5.79 -17.73
C GLU A 513 14.99 -6.70 -17.40
N ASP A 514 14.14 -6.93 -18.40
CA ASP A 514 13.18 -8.03 -18.39
C ASP A 514 13.84 -9.27 -19.02
N THR A 515 13.63 -10.43 -18.41
CA THR A 515 14.22 -11.71 -18.85
C THR A 515 13.21 -12.80 -19.14
N ASN A 516 11.91 -12.56 -18.87
CA ASN A 516 10.86 -13.54 -19.07
C ASN A 516 9.92 -13.17 -20.23
N GLY A 517 9.94 -11.91 -20.68
CA GLY A 517 9.16 -11.36 -21.78
C GLY A 517 7.68 -11.28 -21.46
N GLY A 518 7.06 -10.12 -21.55
CA GLY A 518 5.60 -10.01 -21.49
C GLY A 518 5.17 -8.66 -22.01
N THR A 519 4.32 -7.99 -21.24
CA THR A 519 4.04 -6.57 -21.38
C THR A 519 4.29 -5.89 -20.05
N ASP A 520 5.46 -5.28 -19.94
CA ASP A 520 6.05 -4.93 -18.66
C ASP A 520 5.92 -3.44 -18.34
N TRP A 521 5.81 -3.14 -17.06
CA TRP A 521 5.69 -1.78 -16.53
C TRP A 521 6.96 -1.32 -15.83
N LEU A 522 7.38 -0.10 -16.12
CA LEU A 522 8.19 0.70 -15.20
C LEU A 522 7.25 1.54 -14.33
N ASN A 523 7.24 1.30 -13.03
CA ASN A 523 6.42 2.04 -12.07
C ASN A 523 7.30 2.96 -11.21
N LEU A 524 7.26 4.25 -11.51
CA LEU A 524 7.98 5.32 -10.82
C LEU A 524 7.02 6.19 -9.99
N ALA A 525 5.79 5.75 -9.74
CA ALA A 525 4.78 6.56 -9.03
C ALA A 525 5.25 7.00 -7.62
N ALA A 526 6.08 6.20 -6.96
CA ALA A 526 6.65 6.52 -5.65
C ALA A 526 7.94 7.35 -5.70
N VAL A 527 8.39 7.78 -6.88
CA VAL A 527 9.54 8.67 -7.04
C VAL A 527 9.05 10.11 -6.94
N SER A 528 9.66 10.89 -6.04
CA SER A 528 9.20 12.26 -5.75
C SER A 528 9.90 13.34 -6.59
N GLY A 529 11.04 13.02 -7.19
CA GLY A 529 11.84 13.94 -8.02
C GLY A 529 11.46 13.92 -9.50
N ASP A 530 12.05 14.84 -10.27
CA ASP A 530 11.83 14.94 -11.72
C ASP A 530 12.51 13.76 -12.43
N VAL A 531 11.73 12.95 -13.16
CA VAL A 531 12.21 11.78 -13.92
C VAL A 531 12.64 12.19 -15.33
N VAL A 532 13.79 11.71 -15.78
CA VAL A 532 14.18 11.69 -17.20
C VAL A 532 14.40 10.26 -17.62
N LEU A 533 13.47 9.72 -18.40
CA LEU A 533 13.47 8.34 -18.86
C LEU A 533 13.58 8.25 -20.38
N ASP A 534 14.57 7.50 -20.84
CA ASP A 534 14.60 6.90 -22.17
C ASP A 534 14.41 5.39 -22.00
N MET A 535 13.29 4.86 -22.49
CA MET A 535 12.92 3.45 -22.32
C MET A 535 13.87 2.47 -23.03
N ASP A 536 14.83 2.96 -23.83
CA ASP A 536 15.87 2.17 -24.48
C ASP A 536 17.29 2.45 -23.98
N GLU A 537 17.48 3.41 -23.07
CA GLU A 537 18.81 3.86 -22.66
C GLU A 537 18.99 4.04 -21.15
N THR A 538 18.28 5.00 -20.53
CA THR A 538 18.62 5.48 -19.18
C THR A 538 17.41 5.94 -18.39
N LEU A 539 17.47 5.74 -17.07
CA LEU A 539 16.63 6.37 -16.07
C LEU A 539 17.48 7.33 -15.23
N GLU A 540 17.10 8.60 -15.20
CA GLU A 540 17.66 9.63 -14.32
C GLU A 540 16.56 10.25 -13.46
N VAL A 541 16.91 10.64 -12.23
CA VAL A 541 16.02 11.38 -11.32
C VAL A 541 16.79 12.56 -10.75
N ASP A 542 16.20 13.75 -10.79
CA ASP A 542 16.82 15.02 -10.37
C ASP A 542 18.21 15.25 -10.99
N GLY A 543 18.39 14.81 -12.24
CA GLY A 543 19.65 14.91 -12.99
C GLY A 543 20.75 13.95 -12.53
N THR A 544 20.40 12.94 -11.72
CA THR A 544 21.29 11.85 -11.32
C THR A 544 20.88 10.56 -12.02
N THR A 545 21.77 9.97 -12.81
CA THR A 545 21.53 8.66 -13.43
C THR A 545 21.35 7.58 -12.37
N TRP A 546 20.20 6.92 -12.37
CA TRP A 546 19.88 5.79 -11.50
C TRP A 546 20.27 4.48 -12.16
N ALA A 547 19.79 4.24 -13.38
CA ALA A 547 19.97 2.97 -14.04
C ALA A 547 20.10 3.09 -15.56
N ARG A 548 20.67 2.05 -16.16
CA ARG A 548 20.56 1.78 -17.59
C ARG A 548 19.33 0.90 -17.82
N ILE A 549 18.55 1.24 -18.84
CA ILE A 549 17.43 0.43 -19.32
C ILE A 549 17.92 -0.41 -20.52
N ALA A 550 17.54 -1.68 -20.56
CA ALA A 550 17.81 -2.53 -21.70
C ALA A 550 16.77 -2.27 -22.83
N PRO A 551 17.22 -2.15 -24.09
CA PRO A 551 16.37 -1.66 -25.17
C PRO A 551 15.29 -2.65 -25.60
N GLY A 552 14.09 -2.12 -25.85
CA GLY A 552 12.93 -2.83 -26.38
C GLY A 552 12.36 -3.88 -25.43
N GLN A 553 12.50 -3.67 -24.12
CA GLN A 553 12.05 -4.60 -23.08
C GLN A 553 10.85 -4.10 -22.26
N PHE A 554 10.51 -2.82 -22.36
CA PHE A 554 9.40 -2.23 -21.62
C PHE A 554 8.46 -1.54 -22.59
N GLU A 555 7.17 -1.80 -22.44
CA GLU A 555 6.13 -1.19 -23.24
C GLU A 555 5.43 -0.09 -22.47
N LYS A 556 5.42 -0.16 -21.13
CA LYS A 556 4.58 0.71 -20.32
C LYS A 556 5.34 1.41 -19.21
N VAL A 557 4.92 2.62 -18.88
CA VAL A 557 5.49 3.41 -17.80
C VAL A 557 4.45 4.29 -17.11
N VAL A 558 4.60 4.39 -15.80
CA VAL A 558 3.95 5.40 -14.94
C VAL A 558 5.05 6.21 -14.26
N THR A 559 4.96 7.54 -14.32
CA THR A 559 5.87 8.44 -13.59
C THR A 559 5.21 9.04 -12.34
N GLY A 560 5.84 10.06 -11.75
CA GLY A 560 5.64 10.45 -10.35
C GLY A 560 4.82 11.73 -10.18
N SER A 561 5.30 12.61 -9.31
CA SER A 561 4.76 13.97 -9.13
C SER A 561 5.71 15.07 -9.61
N GLY A 562 6.79 14.68 -10.29
CA GLY A 562 7.81 15.58 -10.83
C GLY A 562 7.42 16.14 -12.19
N GLY A 563 8.18 17.10 -12.71
CA GLY A 563 8.06 17.52 -14.11
C GLY A 563 8.83 16.56 -15.01
N ASP A 564 8.16 15.48 -15.43
CA ASP A 564 8.82 14.31 -15.97
C ASP A 564 9.07 14.43 -17.48
N VAL A 565 10.15 13.81 -17.96
CA VAL A 565 10.50 13.72 -19.37
C VAL A 565 10.64 12.26 -19.75
N VAL A 566 9.73 11.77 -20.60
CA VAL A 566 9.72 10.37 -21.03
C VAL A 566 9.85 10.27 -22.54
N THR A 567 10.76 9.42 -23.00
CA THR A 567 10.87 8.99 -24.40
C THR A 567 10.61 7.49 -24.48
N GLY A 568 9.55 7.12 -25.19
CA GLY A 568 9.23 5.74 -25.56
C GLY A 568 10.23 5.17 -26.57
N ASN A 569 9.99 3.93 -26.97
CA ASN A 569 10.86 3.20 -27.88
C ASN A 569 10.24 3.08 -29.28
N ALA A 570 10.67 2.08 -30.06
CA ALA A 570 10.13 1.83 -31.41
C ALA A 570 8.91 0.88 -31.42
N GLY A 571 8.46 0.45 -30.23
CA GLY A 571 7.30 -0.40 -30.02
C GLY A 571 6.02 0.43 -29.80
N ALA A 572 4.91 -0.24 -29.52
CA ALA A 572 3.69 0.45 -29.09
C ALA A 572 3.77 0.68 -27.58
N ASN A 573 3.90 1.94 -27.16
CA ASN A 573 4.10 2.31 -25.77
C ASN A 573 2.81 2.82 -25.10
N VAL A 574 2.73 2.62 -23.78
CA VAL A 574 1.71 3.25 -22.91
C VAL A 574 2.41 4.08 -21.85
N ILE A 575 2.23 5.40 -21.89
CA ILE A 575 2.93 6.35 -21.02
C ILE A 575 1.91 7.12 -20.18
N HIS A 576 2.09 7.13 -18.86
CA HIS A 576 1.32 7.94 -17.92
C HIS A 576 2.24 8.90 -17.16
N GLY A 577 2.08 10.21 -17.38
CA GLY A 577 2.84 11.27 -16.68
C GLY A 577 2.39 11.52 -15.24
N MET A 578 1.12 11.24 -14.95
CA MET A 578 0.51 11.39 -13.62
C MET A 578 0.37 12.85 -13.17
N GLN A 579 1.26 13.37 -12.34
CA GLN A 579 1.19 14.75 -11.84
C GLN A 579 2.46 15.49 -12.20
N GLY A 580 2.35 16.77 -12.54
CA GLY A 580 3.50 17.60 -12.91
C GLY A 580 3.30 18.23 -14.27
N ASP A 581 4.19 19.16 -14.64
CA ASP A 581 4.20 19.69 -16.00
C ASP A 581 5.14 18.79 -16.84
N ASP A 582 4.57 17.81 -17.54
CA ASP A 582 5.32 16.72 -18.17
C ASP A 582 5.68 16.97 -19.63
N ARG A 583 6.70 16.24 -20.12
CA ARG A 583 7.07 16.17 -21.53
C ARG A 583 7.20 14.71 -21.97
N LEU A 584 6.19 14.21 -22.68
CA LEU A 584 6.07 12.79 -23.02
C LEU A 584 6.15 12.59 -24.54
N SER A 585 6.94 11.62 -24.99
CA SER A 585 7.10 11.26 -26.41
C SER A 585 6.90 9.77 -26.61
N GLY A 586 5.98 9.37 -27.48
CA GLY A 586 5.70 7.96 -27.82
C GLY A 586 6.85 7.34 -28.62
N GLY A 587 7.32 8.06 -29.64
CA GLY A 587 8.47 7.64 -30.44
C GLY A 587 8.01 7.11 -31.79
N ALA A 588 8.24 5.84 -32.07
CA ALA A 588 7.67 5.21 -33.26
C ALA A 588 6.84 4.03 -32.79
N GLY A 589 5.63 3.83 -33.33
CA GLY A 589 4.73 2.86 -32.73
C GLY A 589 3.28 3.25 -32.95
N ALA A 590 2.36 2.55 -32.31
CA ALA A 590 1.00 3.05 -32.16
C ALA A 590 0.83 3.27 -30.67
N ASP A 591 1.12 4.48 -30.22
CA ASP A 591 1.37 4.79 -28.82
C ASP A 591 0.10 5.30 -28.14
N THR A 592 0.04 5.15 -26.83
CA THR A 592 -1.00 5.76 -25.99
C THR A 592 -0.34 6.57 -24.89
N ILE A 593 -0.61 7.87 -24.86
CA ILE A 593 0.02 8.81 -23.93
C ILE A 593 -1.05 9.55 -23.14
N TYR A 594 -0.90 9.56 -21.82
CA TYR A 594 -1.69 10.33 -20.88
C TYR A 594 -0.76 11.33 -20.17
N GLY A 595 -1.00 12.63 -20.37
CA GLY A 595 -0.29 13.70 -19.67
C GLY A 595 -0.57 13.62 -18.16
N GLY A 596 -1.79 13.94 -17.76
CA GLY A 596 -2.24 13.73 -16.39
C GLY A 596 -2.77 15.02 -15.77
N LEU A 597 -2.13 15.49 -14.69
CA LEU A 597 -2.43 16.75 -14.04
C LEU A 597 -1.25 17.71 -14.23
N GLY A 598 -1.44 18.80 -14.94
CA GLY A 598 -0.43 19.84 -15.11
C GLY A 598 -0.54 20.45 -16.50
N ASN A 599 0.47 21.21 -16.92
CA ASN A 599 0.54 21.73 -18.28
C ASN A 599 1.55 20.90 -19.07
N ASP A 600 1.04 19.93 -19.81
CA ASP A 600 1.84 18.89 -20.42
C ASP A 600 2.20 19.20 -21.87
N ILE A 601 3.27 18.57 -22.35
CA ILE A 601 3.69 18.61 -23.74
C ILE A 601 3.83 17.19 -24.28
N LEU A 602 2.90 16.78 -25.12
CA LEU A 602 2.81 15.42 -25.65
C LEU A 602 3.21 15.35 -27.13
N PHE A 603 3.99 14.33 -27.49
CA PHE A 603 4.38 14.00 -28.86
C PHE A 603 4.00 12.54 -29.15
N GLY A 604 3.11 12.31 -30.11
CA GLY A 604 2.78 10.95 -30.57
C GLY A 604 3.99 10.31 -31.24
N GLY A 605 4.40 10.90 -32.36
CA GLY A 605 5.57 10.46 -33.11
C GLY A 605 5.19 9.84 -34.44
N ASP A 606 5.87 8.76 -34.83
CA ASP A 606 5.52 8.03 -36.05
C ASP A 606 4.55 6.87 -35.74
N GLY A 607 3.34 6.92 -36.29
CA GLY A 607 2.33 5.87 -36.31
C GLY A 607 0.97 6.37 -35.83
N ASP A 608 -0.02 5.48 -35.70
CA ASP A 608 -1.41 5.89 -35.41
C ASP A 608 -1.61 5.98 -33.88
N ASP A 609 -1.45 7.18 -33.30
CA ASP A 609 -1.34 7.35 -31.84
C ASP A 609 -2.65 7.76 -31.16
N VAL A 610 -2.69 7.65 -29.83
CA VAL A 610 -3.77 8.13 -28.96
C VAL A 610 -3.21 8.99 -27.84
N LEU A 611 -3.56 10.27 -27.80
CA LEU A 611 -2.99 11.26 -26.90
C LEU A 611 -4.10 11.92 -26.05
N PHE A 612 -3.92 11.94 -24.74
CA PHE A 612 -4.79 12.60 -23.78
C PHE A 612 -3.98 13.61 -22.96
N GLY A 613 -4.36 14.89 -23.00
CA GLY A 613 -3.77 15.93 -22.14
C GLY A 613 -4.04 15.62 -20.67
N GLY A 614 -5.31 15.54 -20.32
CA GLY A 614 -5.77 14.91 -19.09
C GLY A 614 -7.28 14.68 -19.09
N ASN A 615 -7.83 14.29 -17.94
CA ASN A 615 -9.26 13.96 -17.80
C ASN A 615 -9.91 14.49 -16.50
N SER A 616 -9.15 15.22 -15.69
CA SER A 616 -9.60 15.74 -14.41
C SER A 616 -9.91 17.23 -14.51
N ARG A 617 -10.84 17.74 -13.70
CA ARG A 617 -11.13 19.19 -13.67
C ARG A 617 -9.98 20.05 -13.15
N GLN A 618 -8.94 19.42 -12.63
CA GLN A 618 -7.74 20.05 -12.06
C GLN A 618 -6.57 20.05 -13.04
N ASP A 619 -6.79 19.52 -14.23
CA ASP A 619 -5.89 19.51 -15.36
C ASP A 619 -5.54 20.93 -15.85
N GLY A 620 -4.40 21.07 -16.52
CA GLY A 620 -3.83 22.36 -16.95
C GLY A 620 -4.06 22.67 -18.43
N ASP A 621 -3.24 23.56 -18.99
CA ASP A 621 -3.31 23.96 -20.40
C ASP A 621 -2.25 23.20 -21.21
N ASP A 622 -2.66 22.23 -22.03
CA ASP A 622 -1.73 21.32 -22.68
C ASP A 622 -1.28 21.72 -24.09
N ILE A 623 -0.17 21.13 -24.54
CA ILE A 623 0.32 21.22 -25.91
C ILE A 623 0.54 19.82 -26.48
N ILE A 624 -0.32 19.41 -27.42
CA ILE A 624 -0.32 18.04 -27.95
C ILE A 624 -0.01 18.01 -29.45
N PHE A 625 0.98 17.20 -29.83
CA PHE A 625 1.41 16.99 -31.20
C PHE A 625 1.19 15.53 -31.61
N GLY A 626 0.30 15.25 -32.56
CA GLY A 626 0.12 13.92 -33.17
C GLY A 626 1.33 13.48 -33.99
N GLU A 627 1.91 14.43 -34.73
CA GLU A 627 3.07 14.21 -35.60
C GLU A 627 2.74 13.39 -36.86
N GLY A 628 3.00 12.09 -36.91
CA GLY A 628 3.00 11.32 -38.14
C GLY A 628 2.12 10.08 -38.10
N GLY A 629 0.85 10.17 -38.49
CA GLY A 629 -0.03 9.01 -38.59
C GLY A 629 -1.49 9.45 -38.60
N ASN A 630 -2.43 8.55 -38.31
CA ASN A 630 -3.83 8.93 -38.14
C ASN A 630 -4.17 8.92 -36.65
N ASP A 631 -3.95 10.07 -36.01
CA ASP A 631 -3.93 10.13 -34.55
C ASP A 631 -5.30 10.40 -33.97
N ARG A 632 -5.47 10.09 -32.68
CA ARG A 632 -6.60 10.53 -31.86
C ARG A 632 -6.08 11.41 -30.74
N ILE A 633 -6.48 12.67 -30.73
CA ILE A 633 -6.02 13.66 -29.76
C ILE A 633 -7.20 14.16 -28.96
N TYR A 634 -7.08 14.09 -27.64
CA TYR A 634 -8.06 14.56 -26.67
C TYR A 634 -7.36 15.59 -25.78
N GLY A 635 -7.79 16.86 -25.87
CA GLY A 635 -7.22 17.93 -25.04
C GLY A 635 -7.51 17.71 -23.56
N GLY A 636 -8.76 17.37 -23.22
CA GLY A 636 -9.16 17.22 -21.84
C GLY A 636 -9.78 18.51 -21.31
N HIS A 637 -9.51 18.81 -20.04
CA HIS A 637 -9.94 20.06 -19.43
C HIS A 637 -8.77 21.05 -19.48
N GLY A 638 -9.00 22.30 -19.89
CA GLY A 638 -7.90 23.26 -19.97
C GLY A 638 -8.18 24.35 -20.97
N ILE A 639 -7.12 24.98 -21.48
CA ILE A 639 -7.10 25.68 -22.77
C ILE A 639 -5.96 25.10 -23.60
N ASP A 640 -6.28 24.03 -24.31
CA ASP A 640 -5.24 23.23 -24.96
C ASP A 640 -4.85 23.75 -26.35
N ARG A 641 -3.66 23.36 -26.80
CA ARG A 641 -3.17 23.57 -28.16
C ARG A 641 -2.89 22.25 -28.83
N LEU A 642 -3.75 21.88 -29.77
CA LEU A 642 -3.75 20.55 -30.38
C LEU A 642 -3.29 20.61 -31.85
N PHE A 643 -2.34 19.76 -32.23
CA PHE A 643 -1.69 19.71 -33.54
C PHE A 643 -1.62 18.28 -34.09
N GLY A 644 -2.57 17.87 -34.95
CA GLY A 644 -2.54 16.54 -35.58
C GLY A 644 -1.38 16.32 -36.55
N GLN A 645 -0.97 17.36 -37.28
CA GLN A 645 0.13 17.32 -38.25
C GLN A 645 -0.13 16.39 -39.45
N ASN A 646 0.69 15.35 -39.68
CA ASN A 646 0.67 14.55 -40.91
C ASN A 646 -0.26 13.35 -40.78
N GLY A 647 -1.38 13.38 -41.50
CA GLY A 647 -2.27 12.24 -41.69
C GLY A 647 -3.73 12.64 -41.49
N ASN A 648 -4.60 11.66 -41.23
CA ASN A 648 -6.03 11.90 -41.02
C ASN A 648 -6.36 11.80 -39.53
N ASP A 649 -6.21 12.92 -38.84
CA ASP A 649 -6.27 12.97 -37.38
C ASP A 649 -7.70 13.22 -36.91
N PHE A 650 -8.04 12.63 -35.77
CA PHE A 650 -9.21 12.95 -34.98
C PHE A 650 -8.78 13.80 -33.79
N ILE A 651 -9.41 14.96 -33.60
CA ILE A 651 -9.07 15.87 -32.51
C ILE A 651 -10.36 16.30 -31.80
N SER A 652 -10.39 16.14 -30.49
CA SER A 652 -11.51 16.50 -29.61
C SER A 652 -10.98 17.36 -28.46
N GLY A 653 -11.69 18.42 -28.09
CA GLY A 653 -11.28 19.40 -27.09
C GLY A 653 -11.14 20.82 -27.64
N ASP A 654 -10.27 21.61 -27.03
CA ASP A 654 -10.25 23.08 -27.14
C ASP A 654 -9.70 23.65 -28.48
N VAL A 655 -8.51 24.27 -28.47
CA VAL A 655 -8.05 25.10 -29.60
C VAL A 655 -7.24 24.28 -30.60
N LEU A 656 -7.75 24.21 -31.83
CA LEU A 656 -7.17 23.41 -32.91
C LEU A 656 -6.24 24.22 -33.84
N TYR A 657 -5.01 23.74 -34.04
CA TYR A 657 -3.98 24.34 -34.90
C TYR A 657 -3.54 23.43 -36.06
N PHE A 658 -3.76 23.85 -37.31
CA PHE A 658 -3.47 23.06 -38.52
C PHE A 658 -2.06 23.22 -39.12
N GLY A 659 -1.10 23.81 -38.39
CA GLY A 659 0.26 24.04 -38.90
C GLY A 659 0.32 24.89 -40.19
N ILE A 660 1.29 24.60 -41.08
CA ILE A 660 1.53 25.32 -42.36
C ILE A 660 0.74 24.76 -43.57
N ARG A 661 -0.05 23.69 -43.38
CA ARG A 661 -0.88 23.12 -44.46
C ARG A 661 -2.25 23.82 -44.55
N THR A 662 -2.86 23.76 -45.73
CA THR A 662 -4.20 24.31 -45.96
C THR A 662 -5.22 23.28 -45.47
N ALA A 663 -6.02 23.63 -44.45
CA ALA A 663 -7.11 22.77 -43.99
C ALA A 663 -8.08 22.43 -45.14
N GLN A 664 -8.38 21.15 -45.32
CA GLN A 664 -9.32 20.60 -46.28
C GLN A 664 -10.63 20.22 -45.60
N ALA A 665 -11.72 20.12 -46.36
CA ALA A 665 -13.05 19.75 -45.83
C ALA A 665 -13.07 18.38 -45.11
N ILE A 666 -12.15 17.48 -45.46
CA ILE A 666 -11.99 16.18 -44.79
C ILE A 666 -11.37 16.29 -43.39
N ASP A 667 -10.60 17.35 -43.14
CA ASP A 667 -10.00 17.67 -41.83
C ASP A 667 -11.06 18.19 -40.82
N PHE A 668 -12.32 18.38 -41.26
CA PHE A 668 -13.45 18.87 -40.45
C PHE A 668 -14.55 17.82 -40.27
N ALA A 669 -14.25 16.53 -40.45
CA ALA A 669 -15.21 15.45 -40.21
C ALA A 669 -15.47 15.26 -38.69
N ALA A 670 -16.07 16.27 -38.05
CA ALA A 670 -16.58 16.22 -36.70
C ALA A 670 -17.75 15.22 -36.62
N ASN A 671 -17.72 14.41 -35.57
CA ASN A 671 -18.56 13.23 -35.39
C ASN A 671 -20.02 13.61 -35.03
N LEU A 672 -20.99 12.88 -35.62
CA LEU A 672 -22.42 13.00 -35.35
C LEU A 672 -22.91 11.97 -34.30
N ALA A 673 -22.00 11.32 -33.56
CA ALA A 673 -22.33 10.13 -32.77
C ALA A 673 -22.29 10.28 -31.23
N ASP A 674 -21.70 11.34 -30.65
CA ASP A 674 -21.53 11.42 -29.18
C ASP A 674 -22.12 12.66 -28.48
N ALA A 675 -22.82 13.54 -29.21
CA ALA A 675 -23.54 14.68 -28.62
C ALA A 675 -24.79 14.27 -27.79
N GLY A 676 -24.88 13.01 -27.34
CA GLY A 676 -26.08 12.40 -26.77
C GLY A 676 -25.99 12.00 -25.29
N ALA A 677 -24.84 12.11 -24.62
CA ALA A 677 -24.66 11.59 -23.27
C ALA A 677 -24.33 12.67 -22.21
N GLY A 678 -25.21 13.66 -22.05
CA GLY A 678 -25.59 14.16 -20.71
C GLY A 678 -24.54 14.83 -19.79
N GLY A 679 -23.39 15.31 -20.27
CA GLY A 679 -22.49 16.21 -19.53
C GLY A 679 -22.65 17.66 -20.01
N ALA A 680 -22.57 18.64 -19.10
CA ALA A 680 -22.87 20.06 -19.37
C ALA A 680 -21.68 20.85 -19.93
N ASP A 681 -20.94 20.27 -20.88
CA ASP A 681 -19.75 20.89 -21.44
C ASP A 681 -20.07 21.41 -22.85
N ASP A 682 -20.40 22.69 -22.94
CA ASP A 682 -20.51 23.43 -24.20
C ASP A 682 -19.08 23.66 -24.77
N GLU A 683 -18.48 22.65 -25.38
CA GLU A 683 -17.17 22.77 -26.04
C GLU A 683 -17.29 23.62 -27.32
N ALA A 684 -16.54 24.72 -27.38
CA ALA A 684 -16.52 25.63 -28.52
C ALA A 684 -15.22 25.51 -29.31
N PHE A 685 -15.27 24.89 -30.49
CA PHE A 685 -14.13 24.80 -31.40
C PHE A 685 -13.71 26.18 -31.95
N ILE A 686 -12.42 26.53 -31.82
CA ILE A 686 -11.82 27.73 -32.44
C ILE A 686 -10.66 27.32 -33.37
N PRO A 687 -10.89 27.14 -34.68
CA PRO A 687 -9.79 27.02 -35.63
C PRO A 687 -8.96 28.31 -35.72
N TYR A 688 -7.66 28.24 -35.41
CA TYR A 688 -6.75 29.39 -35.54
C TYR A 688 -5.89 29.32 -36.82
N ARG A 689 -5.91 30.38 -37.63
CA ARG A 689 -4.95 30.61 -38.72
C ARG A 689 -3.93 31.69 -38.33
N PRO A 690 -2.61 31.50 -38.57
CA PRO A 690 -1.57 32.52 -38.35
C PRO A 690 -1.78 33.84 -39.11
N THR A 691 -2.70 33.88 -40.08
CA THR A 691 -3.10 35.09 -40.81
C THR A 691 -4.09 35.98 -40.04
N GLY A 692 -4.44 35.65 -38.80
CA GLY A 692 -5.32 36.47 -37.94
C GLY A 692 -6.81 36.36 -38.25
N GLN A 693 -7.25 35.25 -38.83
CA GLN A 693 -8.68 34.94 -39.00
C GLN A 693 -9.10 33.90 -37.97
N PHE A 694 -9.95 34.32 -37.03
CA PHE A 694 -10.67 33.43 -36.14
C PHE A 694 -11.82 32.80 -36.92
N ILE A 695 -11.95 31.48 -36.81
CA ILE A 695 -13.19 30.77 -37.11
C ILE A 695 -13.72 30.33 -35.74
N TRP A 696 -15.02 30.47 -35.52
CA TRP A 696 -15.71 29.87 -34.38
C TRP A 696 -16.86 29.04 -34.93
N SER A 697 -17.15 27.89 -34.31
CA SER A 697 -18.41 27.17 -34.52
C SER A 697 -19.18 27.14 -33.22
N LEU A 698 -20.44 27.58 -33.26
CA LEU A 698 -21.41 27.40 -32.17
C LEU A 698 -22.25 26.17 -32.51
N LEU A 699 -22.25 25.15 -31.65
CA LEU A 699 -23.31 24.13 -31.65
C LEU A 699 -24.50 24.69 -30.84
N ASP A 700 -25.60 25.00 -31.51
CA ASP A 700 -26.87 25.29 -30.84
C ASP A 700 -27.59 23.95 -30.59
N SER A 701 -27.75 23.62 -29.30
CA SER A 701 -28.37 22.38 -28.81
C SER A 701 -29.86 22.26 -29.15
N ALA A 702 -30.47 23.23 -29.84
CA ALA A 702 -31.89 23.18 -30.19
C ALA A 702 -32.23 22.52 -31.54
N LEU A 703 -31.37 22.53 -32.58
CA LEU A 703 -31.69 21.93 -33.89
C LEU A 703 -30.40 21.56 -34.67
N LEU A 704 -30.13 20.25 -34.78
CA LEU A 704 -29.05 19.66 -35.58
C LEU A 704 -29.31 19.78 -37.11
N SER A 705 -29.22 20.98 -37.68
CA SER A 705 -29.36 21.14 -39.14
C SER A 705 -28.45 22.16 -39.83
N GLU A 706 -27.55 22.85 -39.13
CA GLU A 706 -26.56 23.76 -39.74
C GLU A 706 -25.24 23.72 -38.94
N ILE A 707 -24.10 23.62 -39.63
CA ILE A 707 -22.77 23.90 -39.04
C ILE A 707 -22.31 25.19 -39.70
N ASN A 708 -22.34 26.31 -38.97
CA ASN A 708 -22.02 27.62 -39.53
C ASN A 708 -20.57 28.02 -39.22
N VAL A 709 -19.71 27.98 -40.24
CA VAL A 709 -18.32 28.47 -40.20
C VAL A 709 -18.27 29.91 -40.71
N GLN A 710 -17.89 30.85 -39.84
CA GLN A 710 -17.77 32.26 -40.22
C GLN A 710 -16.31 32.63 -40.53
N THR A 711 -16.03 33.09 -41.75
CA THR A 711 -14.72 33.65 -42.13
C THR A 711 -14.88 35.11 -42.54
N GLY A 712 -14.51 36.05 -41.66
CA GLY A 712 -14.71 37.48 -41.90
C GLY A 712 -16.20 37.88 -41.98
N ALA A 713 -16.61 38.52 -43.08
CA ALA A 713 -18.00 39.00 -43.24
C ALA A 713 -18.98 37.94 -43.81
N GLY A 714 -18.52 36.71 -44.07
CA GLY A 714 -19.33 35.63 -44.63
C GLY A 714 -19.52 34.48 -43.64
N VAL A 715 -20.75 33.99 -43.53
CA VAL A 715 -21.13 32.75 -42.83
C VAL A 715 -21.32 31.66 -43.88
N PHE A 716 -20.72 30.50 -43.66
CA PHE A 716 -20.83 29.33 -44.53
C PHE A 716 -21.44 28.18 -43.74
N ASP A 717 -22.56 27.65 -44.22
CA ASP A 717 -23.09 26.38 -43.73
C ASP A 717 -22.27 25.24 -44.36
N VAL A 718 -21.72 24.34 -43.54
CA VAL A 718 -20.81 23.26 -43.94
C VAL A 718 -21.53 21.92 -44.10
N LEU A 719 -22.87 21.90 -44.01
CA LEU A 719 -23.70 20.74 -44.37
C LEU A 719 -23.98 20.61 -45.87
#